data_AF-A0A6G3RIG8-F1
#
_entry.id   AF-A0A6G3RIG8-F1
#
_cell.length_a   1.000
_cell.length_b   1.000
_cell.length_c   1.000
_cell.angle_alpha   90.00
_cell.angle_beta   90.00
_cell.angle_gamma   90.00
#
_symmetry.space_group_name_H-M   'P 1'
#
loop_
_entity.id
_entity.type
_entity.pdbx_description
1 polymer ?
#
loop_
_entity_poly.entity_id
_entity_poly.type
_entity_poly.pdbx_seq_one_letter_code
_entity_poly.pdbx_strand_id
1 'polypeptide(L)'
;MHIIETYFECCGFDHTFLQGGTSVYLWNLSRAFAARGHRVSIVTPAHGRLDDLRARYDVEDLPYEDTYTLPLVLDPKIWRDFPAETGIELRTTAHRIRLDGVDLYFLSNDCLDRLPTTFYPPYSAKGRDLVFFKPLVFQADSVRFLRGWFGEERAVVHAHEPYYHYLLPAALRDDPTKMVVSTVQSNMPVAKKVYGPEVRRLFELLDVKAELPDVPEGTYPAAVLQYQQLTHLHYAYPPDHVALYELTAEHSDLIDFLSPGQLDFYASFRDTPFAELFERLPMADVVRRNAHKMFVGGCAISDEWLAMDPAEVDRADVLGGIGLDPALPTFFHNARYAVHHKGQVELVRAVDRVLSAGLAANFVLRCIAGEGIDDPYFHEVARRHAGRLHLEWERVDERRVFAYAASSDFCVFPSKFEMDTFLIAQGEAMACGAVPIATAQEGMAHFRHADGPSTGTGFAVNRSFAEDDELLVSALADRFRAAVTLWSEDPARYRELSERASAVAREFTWERCADLHLAAFGRLWRGESAAAALQLALRHGWFEQLQDADSAAVAEAALAHGAVDVYARHAPLDSDAARRIFAASWQRADFAACERVLERGPVGAVERQDVDRLRGRCHVGDDGRIVYRLAHAERVELVVPSEPGADGRALPRVQLLERTAPGVFTGPAPGRAADARLLLTLSSGRVTWDEVRHD
;
A
#
# COMPACT_ATOMS: atom_id res chain seq x y z
N MET A 1 -11.46 -27.06 9.56
CA MET A 1 -12.32 -25.99 9.00
C MET A 1 -12.28 -26.12 7.49
N HIS A 2 -13.32 -25.67 6.79
CA HIS A 2 -13.26 -25.43 5.35
C HIS A 2 -12.93 -23.95 5.12
N ILE A 3 -11.86 -23.70 4.37
CA ILE A 3 -11.39 -22.36 3.99
C ILE A 3 -11.57 -22.24 2.48
N ILE A 4 -12.26 -21.20 2.04
CA ILE A 4 -12.53 -20.92 0.63
C ILE A 4 -11.86 -19.60 0.28
N GLU A 5 -10.75 -19.65 -0.42
CA GLU A 5 -10.06 -18.48 -0.97
C GLU A 5 -10.81 -17.98 -2.21
N THR A 6 -11.04 -16.67 -2.30
CA THR A 6 -11.77 -16.04 -3.41
C THR A 6 -11.00 -14.83 -3.93
N TYR A 7 -10.58 -14.90 -5.20
CA TYR A 7 -9.91 -13.78 -5.86
C TYR A 7 -10.00 -13.87 -7.37
N PHE A 8 -9.94 -12.70 -7.99
CA PHE A 8 -10.09 -12.55 -9.43
C PHE A 8 -8.95 -13.21 -10.22
N GLU A 9 -7.75 -13.37 -9.64
CA GLU A 9 -6.61 -14.04 -10.28
C GLU A 9 -5.95 -15.04 -9.31
N CYS A 10 -6.46 -16.28 -9.23
CA CYS A 10 -5.84 -17.35 -8.43
C CYS A 10 -5.11 -18.39 -9.29
N CYS A 11 -4.22 -17.94 -10.19
CA CYS A 11 -3.47 -18.82 -11.09
C CYS A 11 -1.99 -18.99 -10.72
N GLY A 12 -1.57 -18.54 -9.53
CA GLY A 12 -0.17 -18.59 -9.06
C GLY A 12 0.43 -19.99 -8.87
N PHE A 13 -0.34 -21.05 -9.10
CA PHE A 13 0.14 -22.43 -9.15
C PHE A 13 0.89 -22.77 -10.45
N ASP A 14 0.79 -21.93 -11.48
CA ASP A 14 1.51 -22.09 -12.75
C ASP A 14 2.02 -20.73 -13.26
N HIS A 15 3.34 -20.63 -13.37
CA HIS A 15 4.07 -19.41 -13.74
C HIS A 15 3.65 -18.81 -15.09
N THR A 16 3.09 -19.61 -16.00
CA THR A 16 2.65 -19.13 -17.32
C THR A 16 1.34 -18.34 -17.28
N PHE A 17 0.59 -18.42 -16.17
CA PHE A 17 -0.64 -17.67 -15.93
C PHE A 17 -0.45 -16.52 -14.95
N LEU A 18 0.75 -16.33 -14.40
CA LEU A 18 1.02 -15.34 -13.39
C LEU A 18 0.97 -13.90 -13.95
N GLN A 19 0.15 -13.04 -13.37
CA GLN A 19 0.10 -11.59 -13.67
C GLN A 19 0.61 -10.74 -12.50
N GLY A 20 0.48 -11.21 -11.25
CA GLY A 20 0.92 -10.46 -10.08
C GLY A 20 1.25 -11.29 -8.84
N GLY A 21 2.02 -10.70 -7.91
CA GLY A 21 2.47 -11.37 -6.69
C GLY A 21 1.35 -11.82 -5.75
N THR A 22 0.16 -11.22 -5.84
CA THR A 22 -1.03 -11.68 -5.10
C THR A 22 -1.39 -13.12 -5.45
N SER A 23 -1.29 -13.52 -6.72
CA SER A 23 -1.62 -14.90 -7.11
C SER A 23 -0.68 -15.93 -6.47
N VAL A 24 0.61 -15.60 -6.37
CA VAL A 24 1.63 -16.42 -5.68
C VAL A 24 1.34 -16.50 -4.18
N TYR A 25 0.92 -15.39 -3.57
CA TYR A 25 0.51 -15.35 -2.17
C TYR A 25 -0.62 -16.34 -1.89
N LEU A 26 -1.70 -16.27 -2.67
CA LEU A 26 -2.88 -17.10 -2.43
C LEU A 26 -2.57 -18.59 -2.57
N TRP A 27 -1.81 -18.96 -3.61
CA TRP A 27 -1.46 -20.35 -3.84
C TRP A 27 -0.65 -20.95 -2.70
N ASN A 28 0.41 -20.26 -2.27
CA ASN A 28 1.28 -20.77 -1.22
C ASN A 28 0.59 -20.78 0.15
N LEU A 29 -0.21 -19.76 0.47
CA LEU A 29 -1.02 -19.73 1.69
C LEU A 29 -2.04 -20.89 1.71
N SER A 30 -2.69 -21.16 0.57
CA SER A 30 -3.65 -22.28 0.43
C SER A 30 -2.99 -23.63 0.69
N ARG A 31 -1.80 -23.86 0.13
CA ARG A 31 -1.01 -25.08 0.38
C ARG A 31 -0.64 -25.21 1.85
N ALA A 32 -0.24 -24.11 2.49
CA ALA A 32 0.12 -24.09 3.91
C ALA A 32 -1.08 -24.37 4.84
N PHE A 33 -2.29 -23.96 4.46
CA PHE A 33 -3.53 -24.36 5.15
C PHE A 33 -3.84 -25.84 4.96
N ALA A 34 -3.74 -26.35 3.72
CA ALA A 34 -3.99 -27.75 3.41
C ALA A 34 -3.01 -28.67 4.15
N ALA A 35 -1.73 -28.30 4.21
CA ALA A 35 -0.69 -29.01 4.96
C ALA A 35 -0.98 -29.09 6.47
N ARG A 36 -1.76 -28.15 7.03
CA ARG A 36 -2.24 -28.14 8.42
C ARG A 36 -3.53 -28.95 8.63
N GLY A 37 -3.98 -29.69 7.61
CA GLY A 37 -5.15 -30.56 7.68
C GLY A 37 -6.48 -29.84 7.51
N HIS A 38 -6.48 -28.62 6.95
CA HIS A 38 -7.71 -27.92 6.60
C HIS A 38 -8.18 -28.31 5.20
N ARG A 39 -9.50 -28.33 4.98
CA ARG A 39 -10.06 -28.41 3.62
C ARG A 39 -9.90 -27.03 3.01
N VAL A 40 -9.30 -26.94 1.83
CA VAL A 40 -9.05 -25.68 1.14
C VAL A 40 -9.65 -25.72 -0.26
N SER A 41 -10.45 -24.72 -0.58
CA SER A 41 -10.95 -24.47 -1.93
C SER A 41 -10.47 -23.10 -2.40
N ILE A 42 -10.23 -22.96 -3.70
CA ILE A 42 -9.99 -21.67 -4.35
C ILE A 42 -11.10 -21.46 -5.38
N VAL A 43 -11.68 -20.26 -5.45
CA VAL A 43 -12.65 -19.87 -6.48
C VAL A 43 -12.08 -18.71 -7.30
N THR A 44 -12.00 -18.89 -8.61
CA THR A 44 -11.44 -17.90 -9.54
C THR A 44 -12.05 -18.06 -10.94
N PRO A 45 -11.99 -17.06 -11.84
CA PRO A 45 -12.41 -17.26 -13.23
C PRO A 45 -11.44 -18.16 -14.03
N ALA A 46 -11.95 -18.86 -15.05
CA ALA A 46 -11.12 -19.60 -15.99
C ALA A 46 -10.31 -18.69 -16.94
N HIS A 47 -10.72 -17.43 -17.09
CA HIS A 47 -10.06 -16.43 -17.94
C HIS A 47 -9.86 -16.86 -19.40
N GLY A 48 -10.71 -17.73 -19.93
CA GLY A 48 -10.57 -18.23 -21.30
C GLY A 48 -9.36 -19.12 -21.47
N ARG A 49 -8.80 -19.64 -20.37
CA ARG A 49 -7.65 -20.54 -20.34
C ARG A 49 -8.03 -21.99 -20.09
N LEU A 50 -9.31 -22.35 -20.16
CA LEU A 50 -9.75 -23.71 -19.85
C LEU A 50 -9.09 -24.78 -20.73
N ASP A 51 -8.90 -24.52 -22.02
CA ASP A 51 -8.20 -25.43 -22.93
C ASP A 51 -6.71 -25.59 -22.56
N ASP A 52 -6.06 -24.48 -22.19
CA ASP A 52 -4.67 -24.49 -21.72
C ASP A 52 -4.52 -25.26 -20.39
N LEU A 53 -5.52 -25.15 -19.50
CA LEU A 53 -5.58 -25.89 -18.25
C LEU A 53 -5.79 -27.39 -18.52
N ARG A 54 -6.73 -27.76 -19.40
CA ARG A 54 -7.00 -29.15 -19.81
C ARG A 54 -5.80 -29.82 -20.47
N ALA A 55 -4.96 -29.04 -21.16
CA ALA A 55 -3.74 -29.56 -21.76
C ALA A 55 -2.66 -29.93 -20.72
N ARG A 56 -2.76 -29.42 -19.48
CA ARG A 56 -1.70 -29.51 -18.46
C ARG A 56 -2.14 -30.21 -17.17
N TYR A 57 -3.42 -30.17 -16.86
CA TYR A 57 -3.99 -30.64 -15.61
C TYR A 57 -5.20 -31.53 -15.86
N ASP A 58 -5.52 -32.37 -14.88
CA ASP A 58 -6.78 -33.12 -14.85
C ASP A 58 -7.92 -32.19 -14.43
N VAL A 59 -8.71 -31.76 -15.41
CA VAL A 59 -9.83 -30.82 -15.23
C VAL A 59 -11.14 -31.61 -15.21
N GLU A 60 -11.83 -31.53 -14.08
CA GLU A 60 -13.16 -32.10 -13.89
C GLU A 60 -14.24 -31.06 -14.20
N ASP A 61 -15.10 -31.35 -15.19
CA ASP A 61 -16.30 -30.53 -15.44
C ASP A 61 -17.36 -30.84 -14.36
N LEU A 62 -17.75 -29.84 -13.58
CA LEU A 62 -18.72 -30.02 -12.51
C LEU A 62 -20.15 -29.94 -13.08
N PRO A 63 -21.13 -30.63 -12.48
CA PRO A 63 -22.54 -30.48 -12.83
C PRO A 63 -23.13 -29.18 -12.24
N TYR A 64 -22.47 -28.05 -12.51
CA TYR A 64 -22.88 -26.71 -12.11
C TYR A 64 -23.14 -25.86 -13.35
N GLU A 65 -24.34 -25.32 -13.42
CA GLU A 65 -24.74 -24.36 -14.43
C GLU A 65 -25.68 -23.34 -13.79
N ASP A 66 -25.38 -22.06 -13.98
CA ASP A 66 -26.21 -20.96 -13.52
C ASP A 66 -26.41 -19.95 -14.64
N THR A 67 -27.67 -19.61 -14.92
CA THR A 67 -28.03 -18.71 -16.02
C THR A 67 -28.84 -17.54 -15.47
N TYR A 68 -28.37 -16.33 -15.73
CA TYR A 68 -29.04 -15.09 -15.30
C TYR A 68 -28.56 -13.89 -16.12
N THR A 69 -29.32 -12.80 -16.06
CA THR A 69 -28.90 -11.50 -16.58
C THR A 69 -28.29 -10.67 -15.45
N LEU A 70 -27.03 -10.27 -15.58
CA LEU A 70 -26.42 -9.29 -14.68
C LEU A 70 -26.91 -7.88 -15.07
N PRO A 71 -27.68 -7.18 -14.23
CA PRO A 71 -28.06 -5.80 -14.49
C PRO A 71 -26.87 -4.88 -14.23
N LEU A 72 -26.59 -3.99 -15.18
CA LEU A 72 -25.56 -2.98 -15.08
C LEU A 72 -26.19 -1.59 -15.16
N VAL A 73 -26.12 -0.85 -14.05
CA VAL A 73 -26.46 0.58 -14.04
C VAL A 73 -25.19 1.37 -14.30
N LEU A 74 -25.13 2.07 -15.43
CA LEU A 74 -23.90 2.71 -15.90
C LEU A 74 -23.86 4.17 -15.47
N ASP A 75 -22.71 4.62 -14.93
CA ASP A 75 -22.51 6.04 -14.62
C ASP A 75 -22.58 6.86 -15.93
N PRO A 76 -23.61 7.71 -16.12
CA PRO A 76 -23.82 8.44 -17.37
C PRO A 76 -22.71 9.45 -17.66
N LYS A 77 -21.89 9.83 -16.66
CA LYS A 77 -20.73 10.72 -16.87
C LYS A 77 -19.58 10.01 -17.56
N ILE A 78 -19.45 8.71 -17.33
CA ILE A 78 -18.36 7.84 -17.83
C ILE A 78 -18.81 7.08 -19.08
N TRP A 79 -20.02 6.52 -19.07
CA TRP A 79 -20.57 5.64 -20.11
C TRP A 79 -21.55 6.38 -21.03
N ARG A 80 -21.13 7.51 -21.58
CA ARG A 80 -22.00 8.47 -22.29
C ARG A 80 -22.69 7.88 -23.53
N ASP A 81 -22.04 6.90 -24.17
CA ASP A 81 -22.51 6.28 -25.41
C ASP A 81 -23.31 4.97 -25.17
N PHE A 82 -23.60 4.65 -23.91
CA PHE A 82 -24.36 3.47 -23.51
C PHE A 82 -25.71 3.87 -22.89
N PRO A 83 -26.74 3.00 -22.94
CA PRO A 83 -27.95 3.22 -22.16
C PRO A 83 -27.64 3.23 -20.66
N ALA A 84 -28.41 4.01 -19.88
CA ALA A 84 -28.18 4.16 -18.43
C ALA A 84 -28.28 2.84 -17.65
N GLU A 85 -29.07 1.88 -18.16
CA GLU A 85 -29.11 0.50 -17.67
C GLU A 85 -28.99 -0.46 -18.86
N THR A 86 -28.21 -1.52 -18.67
CA THR A 86 -28.06 -2.62 -19.63
C THR A 86 -27.96 -3.95 -18.90
N GLY A 87 -27.94 -5.06 -19.62
CA GLY A 87 -27.82 -6.40 -19.06
C GLY A 87 -26.72 -7.19 -19.76
N ILE A 88 -25.97 -7.99 -18.99
CA ILE A 88 -25.09 -9.03 -19.53
C ILE A 88 -25.76 -10.37 -19.27
N GLU A 89 -26.16 -11.06 -20.35
CA GLU A 89 -26.62 -12.45 -20.27
C GLU A 89 -25.43 -13.35 -19.93
N LEU A 90 -25.55 -14.11 -18.85
CA LEU A 90 -24.49 -14.98 -18.35
C LEU A 90 -25.01 -16.40 -18.24
N ARG A 91 -24.18 -17.33 -18.70
CA ARG A 91 -24.31 -18.77 -18.44
C ARG A 91 -23.00 -19.24 -17.86
N THR A 92 -22.96 -19.37 -16.54
CA THR A 92 -21.75 -19.70 -15.79
C THR A 92 -21.68 -21.20 -15.54
N THR A 93 -20.55 -21.78 -15.89
CA THR A 93 -20.19 -23.19 -15.61
C THR A 93 -18.99 -23.23 -14.67
N ALA A 94 -18.78 -24.36 -13.98
CA ALA A 94 -17.67 -24.53 -13.07
C ALA A 94 -16.85 -25.79 -13.39
N HIS A 95 -15.53 -25.66 -13.25
CA HIS A 95 -14.57 -26.73 -13.48
C HIS A 95 -13.66 -26.85 -12.27
N ARG A 96 -13.15 -28.05 -11.98
CA ARG A 96 -12.27 -28.29 -10.85
C ARG A 96 -10.94 -28.90 -11.26
N ILE A 97 -9.86 -28.39 -10.65
CA ILE A 97 -8.56 -29.05 -10.58
C ILE A 97 -8.29 -29.40 -9.12
N ARG A 98 -7.66 -30.55 -8.87
CA ARG A 98 -7.14 -30.91 -7.55
C ARG A 98 -5.62 -30.94 -7.58
N LEU A 99 -4.99 -30.11 -6.76
CA LEU A 99 -3.54 -30.00 -6.70
C LEU A 99 -3.10 -29.76 -5.25
N ASP A 100 -2.09 -30.50 -4.79
CA ASP A 100 -1.49 -30.33 -3.45
C ASP A 100 -2.50 -30.26 -2.28
N GLY A 101 -3.59 -31.01 -2.35
CA GLY A 101 -4.64 -31.02 -1.33
C GLY A 101 -5.60 -29.83 -1.37
N VAL A 102 -5.51 -29.00 -2.41
CA VAL A 102 -6.37 -27.83 -2.67
C VAL A 102 -7.30 -28.13 -3.85
N ASP A 103 -8.60 -27.83 -3.68
CA ASP A 103 -9.57 -27.86 -4.78
C ASP A 103 -9.65 -26.47 -5.45
N LEU A 104 -9.21 -26.36 -6.71
CA LEU A 104 -9.31 -25.12 -7.49
C LEU A 104 -10.56 -25.15 -8.37
N TYR A 105 -11.50 -24.23 -8.14
CA TYR A 105 -12.74 -24.06 -8.89
C TYR A 105 -12.61 -22.89 -9.87
N PHE A 106 -12.77 -23.17 -11.15
CA PHE A 106 -12.72 -22.21 -12.26
C PHE A 106 -14.13 -21.92 -12.77
N LEU A 107 -14.56 -20.66 -12.67
CA LEU A 107 -15.83 -20.18 -13.21
C LEU A 107 -15.64 -19.69 -14.65
N SER A 108 -16.43 -20.20 -15.59
CA SER A 108 -16.33 -19.89 -17.03
C SER A 108 -17.67 -19.41 -17.57
N ASN A 109 -17.62 -18.30 -18.32
CA ASN A 109 -18.70 -17.74 -19.13
C ASN A 109 -18.13 -16.74 -20.15
N ASP A 110 -18.96 -16.29 -21.08
CA ASP A 110 -18.58 -15.41 -22.19
C ASP A 110 -17.86 -14.11 -21.77
N CYS A 111 -18.13 -13.58 -20.58
CA CYS A 111 -17.46 -12.37 -20.07
C CYS A 111 -16.18 -12.71 -19.31
N LEU A 112 -16.24 -13.70 -18.41
CA LEU A 112 -15.09 -14.16 -17.62
C LEU A 112 -13.97 -14.71 -18.49
N ASP A 113 -14.29 -15.21 -19.68
CA ASP A 113 -13.32 -15.79 -20.61
C ASP A 113 -12.67 -14.78 -21.57
N ARG A 114 -13.04 -13.51 -21.47
CA ARG A 114 -12.38 -12.43 -22.20
C ARG A 114 -10.99 -12.16 -21.63
N LEU A 115 -10.10 -11.58 -22.44
CA LEU A 115 -8.77 -11.11 -22.02
C LEU A 115 -7.87 -12.24 -21.44
N PRO A 116 -7.67 -13.36 -22.16
CA PRO A 116 -6.91 -14.51 -21.66
C PRO A 116 -5.42 -14.23 -21.41
N THR A 117 -4.89 -13.14 -21.93
CA THR A 117 -3.47 -12.77 -21.78
C THR A 117 -3.23 -11.87 -20.56
N THR A 118 -4.13 -10.93 -20.29
CA THR A 118 -3.97 -9.92 -19.23
C THR A 118 -4.83 -10.21 -18.00
N PHE A 119 -5.89 -11.00 -18.16
CA PHE A 119 -6.97 -11.30 -17.19
C PHE A 119 -7.81 -10.09 -16.77
N TYR A 120 -7.15 -8.98 -16.44
CA TYR A 120 -7.77 -7.73 -16.05
C TYR A 120 -8.16 -6.88 -17.25
N PRO A 121 -9.32 -6.18 -17.19
CA PRO A 121 -9.65 -5.17 -18.17
C PRO A 121 -8.70 -3.97 -18.04
N PRO A 122 -8.14 -3.46 -19.16
CA PRO A 122 -7.34 -2.26 -19.12
C PRO A 122 -8.23 -1.05 -18.75
N TYR A 123 -7.68 -0.08 -18.02
CA TYR A 123 -8.46 1.10 -17.61
C TYR A 123 -8.98 1.92 -18.80
N SER A 124 -8.32 1.83 -19.97
CA SER A 124 -8.75 2.44 -21.23
C SER A 124 -10.06 1.88 -21.78
N ALA A 125 -10.52 0.71 -21.31
CA ALA A 125 -11.81 0.14 -21.66
C ALA A 125 -12.99 0.79 -20.90
N LYS A 126 -12.72 1.46 -19.77
CA LYS A 126 -13.76 2.10 -18.94
C LYS A 126 -14.52 3.16 -19.75
N GLY A 127 -15.84 3.05 -19.80
CA GLY A 127 -16.70 3.96 -20.58
C GLY A 127 -16.81 3.60 -22.07
N ARG A 128 -16.11 2.56 -22.54
CA ARG A 128 -16.00 2.20 -23.96
C ARG A 128 -16.35 0.75 -24.27
N ASP A 129 -16.08 -0.18 -23.35
CA ASP A 129 -16.34 -1.61 -23.50
C ASP A 129 -16.82 -2.21 -22.18
N LEU A 130 -17.96 -2.90 -22.21
CA LEU A 130 -18.58 -3.54 -21.04
C LEU A 130 -17.71 -4.66 -20.44
N VAL A 131 -16.68 -5.14 -21.16
CA VAL A 131 -15.65 -6.03 -20.59
C VAL A 131 -14.97 -5.43 -19.34
N PHE A 132 -15.01 -4.11 -19.16
CA PHE A 132 -14.54 -3.45 -17.94
C PHE A 132 -15.24 -3.96 -16.67
N PHE A 133 -16.47 -4.47 -16.79
CA PHE A 133 -17.23 -5.06 -15.68
C PHE A 133 -16.92 -6.53 -15.42
N LYS A 134 -15.95 -7.14 -16.12
CA LYS A 134 -15.52 -8.52 -15.86
C LYS A 134 -15.24 -8.84 -14.38
N PRO A 135 -14.56 -7.96 -13.59
CA PRO A 135 -14.42 -8.14 -12.13
C PRO A 135 -15.74 -8.19 -11.36
N LEU A 136 -16.74 -7.44 -11.81
CA LEU A 136 -18.05 -7.37 -11.18
C LEU A 136 -18.88 -8.63 -11.48
N VAL A 137 -18.79 -9.12 -12.73
CA VAL A 137 -19.33 -10.42 -13.14
C VAL A 137 -18.78 -11.52 -12.22
N PHE A 138 -17.46 -11.57 -12.02
CA PHE A 138 -16.84 -12.55 -11.12
C PHE A 138 -17.37 -12.47 -9.69
N GLN A 139 -17.57 -11.26 -9.14
CA GLN A 139 -18.11 -11.10 -7.79
C GLN A 139 -19.51 -11.67 -7.67
N ALA A 140 -20.39 -11.36 -8.62
CA ALA A 140 -21.76 -11.89 -8.65
C ALA A 140 -21.76 -13.42 -8.82
N ASP A 141 -21.01 -13.93 -9.80
CA ASP A 141 -20.86 -15.38 -10.05
C ASP A 141 -20.29 -16.10 -8.82
N SER A 142 -19.30 -15.50 -8.14
CA SER A 142 -18.72 -16.09 -6.93
C SER A 142 -19.73 -16.20 -5.81
N VAL A 143 -20.51 -15.16 -5.53
CA VAL A 143 -21.58 -15.22 -4.51
C VAL A 143 -22.59 -16.31 -4.86
N ARG A 144 -23.03 -16.38 -6.11
CA ARG A 144 -24.01 -17.36 -6.59
C ARG A 144 -23.47 -18.78 -6.55
N PHE A 145 -22.21 -18.98 -6.93
CA PHE A 145 -21.50 -20.25 -6.82
C PHE A 145 -21.34 -20.69 -5.36
N LEU A 146 -20.92 -19.79 -4.47
CA LEU A 146 -20.75 -20.08 -3.05
C LEU A 146 -22.07 -20.54 -2.40
N ARG A 147 -23.17 -19.84 -2.68
CA ARG A 147 -24.52 -20.19 -2.20
C ARG A 147 -25.06 -21.47 -2.83
N GLY A 148 -24.83 -21.69 -4.13
CA GLY A 148 -25.39 -22.82 -4.86
C GLY A 148 -24.62 -24.12 -4.67
N TRP A 149 -23.29 -24.08 -4.81
CA TRP A 149 -22.43 -25.26 -4.80
C TRP A 149 -22.04 -25.72 -3.40
N PHE A 150 -21.60 -24.78 -2.54
CA PHE A 150 -21.27 -25.12 -1.15
C PHE A 150 -22.51 -25.12 -0.24
N GLY A 151 -23.60 -24.47 -0.64
CA GLY A 151 -24.88 -24.53 0.06
C GLY A 151 -24.74 -24.14 1.53
N GLU A 152 -25.30 -24.96 2.42
CA GLU A 152 -25.25 -24.81 3.88
C GLU A 152 -23.91 -25.28 4.51
N GLU A 153 -22.88 -25.59 3.70
CA GLU A 153 -21.58 -25.96 4.24
C GLU A 153 -20.97 -24.80 5.02
N ARG A 154 -20.63 -25.06 6.28
CA ARG A 154 -19.96 -24.08 7.11
C ARG A 154 -18.53 -23.84 6.62
N ALA A 155 -18.19 -22.60 6.28
CA ALA A 155 -16.88 -22.24 5.74
C ALA A 155 -16.42 -20.84 6.16
N VAL A 156 -15.10 -20.65 6.18
CA VAL A 156 -14.49 -19.32 6.15
C VAL A 156 -14.27 -18.95 4.69
N VAL A 157 -14.92 -17.89 4.22
CA VAL A 157 -14.72 -17.31 2.90
C VAL A 157 -13.68 -16.21 3.02
N HIS A 158 -12.49 -16.47 2.51
CA HIS A 158 -11.37 -15.54 2.55
C HIS A 158 -11.29 -14.81 1.21
N ALA A 159 -11.53 -13.51 1.23
CA ALA A 159 -11.65 -12.67 0.04
C ALA A 159 -10.47 -11.70 -0.05
N HIS A 160 -9.90 -11.56 -1.25
CA HIS A 160 -8.66 -10.82 -1.45
C HIS A 160 -8.87 -9.54 -2.25
N GLU A 161 -8.30 -8.44 -1.74
CA GLU A 161 -8.35 -7.08 -2.30
C GLU A 161 -9.78 -6.53 -2.48
N PRO A 162 -10.23 -5.57 -1.62
CA PRO A 162 -11.60 -5.06 -1.61
C PRO A 162 -12.17 -4.67 -2.97
N TYR A 163 -11.36 -4.12 -3.87
CA TYR A 163 -11.81 -3.76 -5.21
C TYR A 163 -12.41 -4.94 -6.00
N TYR A 164 -11.96 -6.16 -5.74
CA TYR A 164 -12.38 -7.38 -6.45
C TYR A 164 -13.42 -8.21 -5.68
N HIS A 165 -13.87 -7.78 -4.49
CA HIS A 165 -14.83 -8.56 -3.70
C HIS A 165 -15.80 -7.73 -2.85
N TYR A 166 -15.92 -6.41 -3.04
CA TYR A 166 -16.78 -5.55 -2.21
C TYR A 166 -18.27 -5.95 -2.14
N LEU A 167 -18.76 -6.81 -3.05
CA LEU A 167 -20.11 -7.39 -2.96
C LEU A 167 -20.20 -8.60 -2.01
N LEU A 168 -19.12 -9.38 -1.87
CA LEU A 168 -19.13 -10.68 -1.19
C LEU A 168 -19.48 -10.56 0.31
N PRO A 169 -18.84 -9.69 1.12
CA PRO A 169 -19.14 -9.59 2.54
C PRO A 169 -20.61 -9.26 2.80
N ALA A 170 -21.14 -8.25 2.10
CA ALA A 170 -22.54 -7.85 2.23
C ALA A 170 -23.51 -8.96 1.78
N ALA A 171 -23.15 -9.73 0.74
CA ALA A 171 -24.00 -10.80 0.25
C ALA A 171 -24.02 -12.05 1.15
N LEU A 172 -22.95 -12.30 1.90
CA LEU A 172 -22.86 -13.48 2.75
C LEU A 172 -23.13 -13.19 4.23
N ARG A 173 -23.21 -11.92 4.64
CA ARG A 173 -23.36 -11.52 6.06
C ARG A 173 -24.55 -12.17 6.80
N ASP A 174 -25.64 -12.44 6.10
CA ASP A 174 -26.87 -12.98 6.70
C ASP A 174 -26.91 -14.52 6.62
N ASP A 175 -25.90 -15.15 6.00
CA ASP A 175 -25.72 -16.61 5.95
C ASP A 175 -24.90 -17.05 7.18
N PRO A 176 -25.51 -17.73 8.17
CA PRO A 176 -24.82 -18.12 9.40
C PRO A 176 -23.75 -19.20 9.19
N THR A 177 -23.69 -19.80 8.01
CA THR A 177 -22.71 -20.83 7.65
C THR A 177 -21.45 -20.23 7.03
N LYS A 178 -21.47 -18.97 6.59
CA LYS A 178 -20.33 -18.32 5.94
C LYS A 178 -19.79 -17.22 6.84
N MET A 179 -18.50 -17.34 7.16
CA MET A 179 -17.75 -16.29 7.85
C MET A 179 -16.81 -15.63 6.84
N VAL A 180 -16.93 -14.34 6.60
CA VAL A 180 -16.17 -13.63 5.57
C VAL A 180 -14.99 -12.90 6.18
N VAL A 181 -13.79 -13.20 5.69
CA VAL A 181 -12.57 -12.47 6.01
C VAL A 181 -12.09 -11.75 4.75
N SER A 182 -11.80 -10.46 4.87
CA SER A 182 -11.37 -9.64 3.73
C SER A 182 -9.93 -9.16 3.91
N THR A 183 -9.04 -9.52 2.99
CA THR A 183 -7.63 -9.08 3.03
C THR A 183 -7.41 -7.84 2.19
N VAL A 184 -6.78 -6.82 2.78
CA VAL A 184 -6.24 -5.66 2.07
C VAL A 184 -4.85 -5.99 1.56
N GLN A 185 -4.65 -6.06 0.25
CA GLN A 185 -3.39 -6.58 -0.31
C GLN A 185 -2.71 -5.64 -1.29
N SER A 186 -3.46 -4.74 -1.90
CA SER A 186 -2.92 -3.88 -2.95
C SER A 186 -3.00 -2.40 -2.59
N ASN A 187 -2.47 -1.65 -3.54
CA ASN A 187 -2.17 -0.23 -3.50
C ASN A 187 -3.43 0.63 -3.66
N MET A 188 -4.64 0.10 -3.45
CA MET A 188 -5.85 0.86 -3.79
C MET A 188 -6.12 1.96 -2.75
N PRO A 189 -6.48 3.18 -3.19
CA PRO A 189 -6.91 4.23 -2.28
C PRO A 189 -8.00 3.71 -1.36
N VAL A 190 -7.85 3.89 -0.04
CA VAL A 190 -8.88 3.47 0.93
C VAL A 190 -10.24 4.12 0.64
N ALA A 191 -10.21 5.35 0.12
CA ALA A 191 -11.39 6.13 -0.26
C ALA A 191 -11.86 5.85 -1.69
N LYS A 192 -11.36 4.80 -2.37
CA LYS A 192 -11.83 4.45 -3.70
C LYS A 192 -13.32 4.13 -3.65
N LYS A 193 -14.06 4.70 -4.60
CA LYS A 193 -15.51 4.52 -4.72
C LYS A 193 -15.92 3.94 -6.07
N VAL A 194 -17.09 3.31 -6.07
CA VAL A 194 -17.80 2.79 -7.25
C VAL A 194 -19.18 3.43 -7.33
N TYR A 195 -19.83 3.31 -8.49
CA TYR A 195 -21.11 3.96 -8.73
C TYR A 195 -22.20 3.36 -7.84
N GLY A 196 -22.78 4.16 -6.95
CA GLY A 196 -23.73 3.67 -5.94
C GLY A 196 -24.99 3.01 -6.52
N PRO A 197 -25.64 3.57 -7.55
CA PRO A 197 -26.79 2.94 -8.20
C PRO A 197 -26.49 1.54 -8.76
N GLU A 198 -25.29 1.31 -9.28
CA GLU A 198 -24.84 -0.02 -9.70
C GLU A 198 -24.81 -0.99 -8.52
N VAL A 199 -24.20 -0.58 -7.40
CA VAL A 199 -24.13 -1.43 -6.21
C VAL A 199 -25.53 -1.75 -5.66
N ARG A 200 -26.45 -0.78 -5.60
CA ARG A 200 -27.84 -1.03 -5.17
C ARG A 200 -28.51 -2.09 -6.04
N ARG A 201 -28.37 -1.97 -7.36
CA ARG A 201 -28.99 -2.91 -8.31
C ARG A 201 -28.42 -4.32 -8.20
N LEU A 202 -27.12 -4.44 -7.91
CA LEU A 202 -26.48 -5.74 -7.66
C LEU A 202 -26.84 -6.32 -6.30
N PHE A 203 -27.04 -5.47 -5.29
CA PHE A 203 -27.58 -5.89 -3.99
C PHE A 203 -28.99 -6.46 -4.14
N GLU A 204 -29.86 -5.84 -4.94
CA GLU A 204 -31.17 -6.39 -5.28
C GLU A 204 -31.07 -7.76 -5.98
N LEU A 205 -30.19 -7.89 -6.98
CA LEU A 205 -29.96 -9.18 -7.66
C LEU A 205 -29.52 -10.28 -6.70
N LEU A 206 -28.67 -9.94 -5.73
CA LEU A 206 -28.07 -10.86 -4.78
C LEU A 206 -28.87 -10.99 -3.47
N ASP A 207 -30.09 -10.43 -3.40
CA ASP A 207 -30.95 -10.41 -2.20
C ASP A 207 -30.24 -9.90 -0.93
N VAL A 208 -29.45 -8.83 -1.09
CA VAL A 208 -28.69 -8.20 -0.01
C VAL A 208 -29.57 -7.17 0.69
N LYS A 209 -29.72 -7.31 2.00
CA LYS A 209 -30.54 -6.42 2.86
C LYS A 209 -29.75 -5.26 3.46
N ALA A 210 -28.44 -5.18 3.18
CA ALA A 210 -27.58 -4.11 3.66
C ALA A 210 -27.93 -2.78 2.99
N GLU A 211 -28.01 -1.72 3.78
CA GLU A 211 -28.10 -0.36 3.25
C GLU A 211 -26.72 0.11 2.78
N LEU A 212 -26.70 0.91 1.72
CA LEU A 212 -25.47 1.57 1.30
C LEU A 212 -25.17 2.75 2.22
N PRO A 213 -23.88 3.00 2.53
CA PRO A 213 -23.49 4.21 3.24
C PRO A 213 -23.98 5.47 2.53
N ASP A 214 -24.57 6.39 3.30
CA ASP A 214 -25.08 7.68 2.83
C ASP A 214 -24.60 8.82 3.76
N VAL A 215 -23.33 8.75 4.17
CA VAL A 215 -22.72 9.83 4.95
C VAL A 215 -22.10 10.84 3.98
N PRO A 216 -22.63 12.07 3.89
CA PRO A 216 -22.04 13.08 3.02
C PRO A 216 -20.63 13.43 3.47
N GLU A 217 -19.73 13.59 2.51
CA GLU A 217 -18.39 14.12 2.78
C GLU A 217 -18.48 15.60 3.18
N GLY A 218 -17.61 16.01 4.11
CA GLY A 218 -17.52 17.39 4.56
C GLY A 218 -16.94 18.34 3.51
N THR A 219 -16.84 19.62 3.85
CA THR A 219 -16.06 20.58 3.05
C THR A 219 -14.60 20.55 3.49
N TYR A 220 -13.69 20.64 2.53
CA TYR A 220 -12.25 20.58 2.76
C TYR A 220 -11.51 21.70 2.02
N PRO A 221 -10.34 22.14 2.50
CA PRO A 221 -9.52 23.10 1.75
C PRO A 221 -9.20 22.58 0.35
N ALA A 222 -9.42 23.41 -0.67
CA ALA A 222 -9.31 23.00 -2.05
C ALA A 222 -7.88 22.56 -2.40
N ALA A 223 -6.86 23.23 -1.82
CA ALA A 223 -5.46 22.86 -1.99
C ALA A 223 -5.18 21.42 -1.53
N VAL A 224 -5.72 21.01 -0.37
CA VAL A 224 -5.49 19.68 0.21
C VAL A 224 -6.13 18.60 -0.66
N LEU A 225 -7.38 18.80 -1.08
CA LEU A 225 -8.11 17.86 -1.94
C LEU A 225 -7.42 17.67 -3.30
N GLN A 226 -7.09 18.78 -3.96
CA GLN A 226 -6.48 18.75 -5.29
C GLN A 226 -5.09 18.10 -5.24
N TYR A 227 -4.31 18.32 -4.18
CA TYR A 227 -2.99 17.72 -4.03
C TYR A 227 -3.02 16.19 -3.97
N GLN A 228 -4.08 15.59 -3.41
CA GLN A 228 -4.17 14.13 -3.37
C GLN A 228 -4.25 13.46 -4.75
N GLN A 229 -4.63 14.21 -5.80
CA GLN A 229 -4.59 13.72 -7.17
C GLN A 229 -3.16 13.40 -7.64
N LEU A 230 -2.15 14.04 -7.05
CA LEU A 230 -0.73 13.84 -7.33
C LEU A 230 -0.12 12.70 -6.48
N THR A 231 -0.78 12.28 -5.41
CA THR A 231 -0.27 11.26 -4.49
C THR A 231 -0.87 9.88 -4.73
N HIS A 232 -1.93 9.81 -5.53
CA HIS A 232 -2.76 8.62 -5.73
C HIS A 232 -3.36 8.03 -4.43
N LEU A 233 -3.27 8.73 -3.29
CA LEU A 233 -3.81 8.28 -2.01
C LEU A 233 -5.33 8.52 -1.89
N HIS A 234 -5.85 9.49 -2.64
CA HIS A 234 -7.28 9.79 -2.68
C HIS A 234 -7.70 10.36 -4.03
N TYR A 235 -8.88 9.97 -4.48
CA TYR A 235 -9.57 10.55 -5.63
C TYR A 235 -10.90 11.12 -5.17
N ALA A 236 -11.27 12.31 -5.65
CA ALA A 236 -12.59 12.86 -5.42
C ALA A 236 -13.60 12.12 -6.31
N TYR A 237 -14.73 11.72 -5.72
CA TYR A 237 -15.82 11.07 -6.42
C TYR A 237 -17.11 11.89 -6.27
N PRO A 238 -18.03 11.84 -7.25
CA PRO A 238 -19.35 12.41 -7.09
C PRO A 238 -20.12 11.80 -5.89
N PRO A 239 -21.10 12.51 -5.31
CA PRO A 239 -21.80 12.09 -4.09
C PRO A 239 -22.64 10.82 -4.26
N ASP A 240 -22.96 10.42 -5.48
CA ASP A 240 -23.70 9.19 -5.79
C ASP A 240 -22.80 7.94 -5.85
N HIS A 241 -21.53 8.05 -5.45
CA HIS A 241 -20.58 6.94 -5.38
C HIS A 241 -20.38 6.45 -3.94
N VAL A 242 -20.18 5.15 -3.78
CA VAL A 242 -20.02 4.48 -2.49
C VAL A 242 -18.62 3.92 -2.32
N ALA A 243 -18.05 4.08 -1.12
CA ALA A 243 -16.69 3.63 -0.83
C ALA A 243 -16.65 2.11 -0.61
N LEU A 244 -15.79 1.42 -1.36
CA LEU A 244 -15.78 -0.04 -1.36
C LEU A 244 -15.09 -0.64 -0.14
N TYR A 245 -14.10 0.06 0.42
CA TYR A 245 -13.52 -0.33 1.72
C TYR A 245 -14.55 -0.23 2.84
N GLU A 246 -15.43 0.77 2.80
CA GLU A 246 -16.49 0.92 3.80
C GLU A 246 -17.47 -0.25 3.77
N LEU A 247 -17.95 -0.62 2.58
CA LEU A 247 -18.80 -1.82 2.40
C LEU A 247 -18.11 -3.09 2.91
N THR A 248 -16.80 -3.20 2.68
CA THR A 248 -16.01 -4.34 3.12
C THR A 248 -15.87 -4.37 4.64
N ALA A 249 -15.49 -3.25 5.26
CA ALA A 249 -15.24 -3.15 6.71
C ALA A 249 -16.51 -3.29 7.55
N GLU A 250 -17.54 -2.49 7.25
CA GLU A 250 -18.87 -3.01 6.90
C GLU A 250 -19.26 -4.39 7.38
N HIS A 251 -19.17 -5.29 6.42
CA HIS A 251 -19.89 -6.55 6.41
C HIS A 251 -18.96 -7.76 6.50
N SER A 252 -17.65 -7.55 6.58
CA SER A 252 -16.71 -8.63 6.89
C SER A 252 -16.74 -8.93 8.38
N ASP A 253 -16.47 -10.20 8.73
CA ASP A 253 -16.27 -10.64 10.10
C ASP A 253 -14.88 -10.28 10.61
N LEU A 254 -13.86 -10.39 9.74
CA LEU A 254 -12.49 -9.95 9.99
C LEU A 254 -11.89 -9.22 8.78
N ILE A 255 -10.90 -8.37 9.05
CA ILE A 255 -10.14 -7.63 8.05
C ILE A 255 -8.67 -7.96 8.23
N ASP A 256 -8.05 -8.53 7.20
CA ASP A 256 -6.65 -8.94 7.21
C ASP A 256 -5.73 -7.92 6.52
N PHE A 257 -4.49 -7.84 7.02
CA PHE A 257 -3.39 -7.04 6.50
C PHE A 257 -2.11 -7.89 6.39
N LEU A 258 -1.30 -7.59 5.39
CA LEU A 258 -0.08 -8.33 5.07
C LEU A 258 1.10 -8.00 6.00
N SER A 259 1.06 -6.85 6.67
CA SER A 259 2.10 -6.46 7.62
C SER A 259 1.56 -5.53 8.71
N PRO A 260 2.20 -5.47 9.90
CA PRO A 260 1.81 -4.52 10.94
C PRO A 260 1.86 -3.07 10.47
N GLY A 261 2.85 -2.74 9.64
CA GLY A 261 3.01 -1.40 9.08
C GLY A 261 1.93 -1.05 8.05
N GLN A 262 1.42 -2.02 7.28
CA GLN A 262 0.27 -1.79 6.41
C GLN A 262 -0.99 -1.51 7.24
N LEU A 263 -1.25 -2.27 8.30
CA LEU A 263 -2.35 -2.00 9.22
C LEU A 263 -2.22 -0.60 9.83
N ASP A 264 -1.03 -0.23 10.30
CA ASP A 264 -0.78 1.09 10.87
C ASP A 264 -0.99 2.22 9.85
N PHE A 265 -0.59 2.00 8.60
CA PHE A 265 -0.84 2.96 7.53
C PHE A 265 -2.33 3.19 7.30
N TYR A 266 -3.12 2.12 7.14
CA TYR A 266 -4.56 2.22 6.88
C TYR A 266 -5.37 2.70 8.07
N ALA A 267 -4.82 2.62 9.29
CA ALA A 267 -5.47 3.09 10.51
C ALA A 267 -5.56 4.63 10.57
N SER A 268 -4.58 5.36 10.06
CA SER A 268 -4.54 6.83 10.21
C SER A 268 -3.93 7.61 9.05
N PHE A 269 -3.23 6.95 8.13
CA PHE A 269 -2.41 7.60 7.10
C PHE A 269 -1.42 8.61 7.69
N ARG A 270 -0.99 8.38 8.93
CA ARG A 270 -0.12 9.29 9.67
C ARG A 270 1.13 9.60 8.88
N ASP A 271 1.56 10.85 9.01
CA ASP A 271 2.79 11.37 8.42
C ASP A 271 2.78 11.44 6.88
N THR A 272 1.59 11.40 6.27
CA THR A 272 1.36 11.55 4.82
C THR A 272 0.62 12.85 4.50
N PRO A 273 0.68 13.34 3.25
CA PRO A 273 -0.16 14.47 2.82
C PRO A 273 -1.66 14.18 2.89
N PHE A 274 -2.10 12.92 3.04
CA PHE A 274 -3.50 12.53 3.10
C PHE A 274 -4.07 12.52 4.53
N ALA A 275 -3.22 12.48 5.57
CA ALA A 275 -3.62 12.31 6.97
C ALA A 275 -4.76 13.26 7.40
N GLU A 276 -4.59 14.57 7.18
CA GLU A 276 -5.59 15.58 7.58
C GLU A 276 -6.92 15.41 6.84
N LEU A 277 -6.89 15.02 5.55
CA LEU A 277 -8.11 14.76 4.80
C LEU A 277 -8.78 13.47 5.32
N PHE A 278 -8.00 12.41 5.51
CA PHE A 278 -8.49 11.12 5.98
C PHE A 278 -9.26 11.25 7.30
N GLU A 279 -8.69 11.95 8.29
CA GLU A 279 -9.31 12.14 9.61
C GLU A 279 -10.72 12.77 9.56
N ARG A 280 -11.03 13.49 8.47
CA ARG A 280 -12.31 14.16 8.26
C ARG A 280 -13.23 13.44 7.27
N LEU A 281 -12.78 12.35 6.64
CA LEU A 281 -13.62 11.52 5.77
C LEU A 281 -14.45 10.54 6.64
N PRO A 282 -15.67 10.17 6.22
CA PRO A 282 -16.46 9.13 6.90
C PRO A 282 -15.68 7.81 7.09
N MET A 283 -14.77 7.52 6.16
CA MET A 283 -13.88 6.36 6.19
C MET A 283 -13.06 6.23 7.48
N ALA A 284 -12.60 7.33 8.08
CA ALA A 284 -11.80 7.27 9.30
C ALA A 284 -12.62 6.73 10.49
N ASP A 285 -13.91 7.09 10.57
CA ASP A 285 -14.81 6.53 11.58
C ASP A 285 -15.06 5.04 11.35
N VAL A 286 -15.27 4.63 10.09
CA VAL A 286 -15.43 3.22 9.70
C VAL A 286 -14.22 2.39 10.10
N VAL A 287 -13.00 2.86 9.80
CA VAL A 287 -11.74 2.20 10.19
C VAL A 287 -11.67 2.05 11.71
N ARG A 288 -11.89 3.14 12.43
CA ARG A 288 -11.85 3.17 13.90
C ARG A 288 -12.88 2.22 14.52
N ARG A 289 -14.17 2.30 14.16
CA ARG A 289 -15.22 1.47 14.78
C ARG A 289 -15.08 -0.02 14.45
N ASN A 290 -14.47 -0.36 13.32
CA ASN A 290 -14.17 -1.73 12.92
C ASN A 290 -12.76 -2.20 13.32
N ALA A 291 -12.02 -1.45 14.13
CA ALA A 291 -10.67 -1.82 14.61
C ALA A 291 -10.63 -3.22 15.25
N HIS A 292 -11.71 -3.61 15.93
CA HIS A 292 -11.86 -4.92 16.54
C HIS A 292 -11.91 -6.08 15.53
N LYS A 293 -12.12 -5.82 14.23
CA LYS A 293 -12.09 -6.83 13.17
C LYS A 293 -10.69 -7.03 12.57
N MET A 294 -9.78 -6.11 12.83
CA MET A 294 -8.50 -6.03 12.13
C MET A 294 -7.45 -6.96 12.75
N PHE A 295 -6.73 -7.68 11.90
CA PHE A 295 -5.57 -8.49 12.31
C PHE A 295 -4.49 -8.50 11.21
N VAL A 296 -3.34 -9.11 11.53
CA VAL A 296 -2.22 -9.26 10.59
C VAL A 296 -1.95 -10.75 10.37
N GLY A 297 -2.37 -11.27 9.23
CA GLY A 297 -2.13 -12.62 8.74
C GLY A 297 -0.74 -12.76 8.12
N GLY A 298 -0.12 -11.65 7.73
CA GLY A 298 1.25 -11.60 7.25
C GLY A 298 1.38 -11.92 5.76
N CYS A 299 2.62 -11.90 5.28
CA CYS A 299 3.02 -12.40 3.96
C CYS A 299 4.42 -13.04 4.09
N ALA A 300 4.83 -13.76 3.07
CA ALA A 300 6.01 -14.62 3.11
C ALA A 300 6.84 -14.56 1.83
N ILE A 301 8.06 -15.09 1.95
CA ILE A 301 8.97 -15.34 0.83
C ILE A 301 8.68 -16.72 0.26
N SER A 302 8.79 -16.88 -1.06
CA SER A 302 8.59 -18.16 -1.74
C SER A 302 9.45 -19.26 -1.11
N ASP A 303 8.86 -20.44 -0.85
CA ASP A 303 9.59 -21.58 -0.30
C ASP A 303 10.76 -21.99 -1.22
N GLU A 304 10.61 -21.81 -2.54
CA GLU A 304 11.66 -22.09 -3.52
C GLU A 304 12.87 -21.19 -3.32
N TRP A 305 12.68 -19.89 -3.07
CA TRP A 305 13.75 -18.96 -2.74
C TRP A 305 14.44 -19.30 -1.42
N LEU A 306 13.67 -19.74 -0.43
CA LEU A 306 14.22 -20.11 0.88
C LEU A 306 15.00 -21.43 0.82
N ALA A 307 14.64 -22.34 -0.09
CA ALA A 307 15.26 -23.64 -0.30
C ALA A 307 16.53 -23.62 -1.15
N MET A 308 16.66 -22.67 -2.09
CA MET A 308 17.87 -22.51 -2.90
C MET A 308 19.03 -21.95 -2.06
N ASP A 309 20.25 -22.43 -2.33
CA ASP A 309 21.47 -21.95 -1.67
C ASP A 309 22.14 -20.87 -2.52
N PRO A 310 22.23 -19.60 -2.04
CA PRO A 310 22.92 -18.53 -2.75
C PRO A 310 24.40 -18.85 -3.03
N ALA A 311 25.04 -19.70 -2.21
CA ALA A 311 26.45 -20.07 -2.38
C ALA A 311 26.71 -20.95 -3.62
N GLU A 312 25.68 -21.56 -4.21
CA GLU A 312 25.79 -22.35 -5.44
C GLU A 312 25.83 -21.48 -6.71
N VAL A 313 25.55 -20.17 -6.60
CA VAL A 313 25.54 -19.24 -7.73
C VAL A 313 26.94 -18.70 -7.99
N ASP A 314 27.46 -18.91 -9.21
CA ASP A 314 28.72 -18.29 -9.65
C ASP A 314 28.50 -16.82 -10.02
N ARG A 315 28.85 -15.92 -9.09
CA ARG A 315 28.78 -14.47 -9.29
C ARG A 315 29.55 -14.00 -10.52
N ALA A 316 30.71 -14.59 -10.83
CA ALA A 316 31.54 -14.15 -11.94
C ALA A 316 30.89 -14.50 -13.29
N ASP A 317 30.29 -15.68 -13.38
CA ASP A 317 29.51 -16.10 -14.56
C ASP A 317 28.26 -15.25 -14.74
N VAL A 318 27.47 -15.06 -13.68
CA VAL A 318 26.22 -14.29 -13.74
C VAL A 318 26.47 -12.83 -14.12
N LEU A 319 27.32 -12.12 -13.37
CA LEU A 319 27.58 -10.69 -13.62
C LEU A 319 28.35 -10.48 -14.92
N GLY A 320 29.37 -11.32 -15.19
CA GLY A 320 30.14 -11.26 -16.43
C GLY A 320 29.27 -11.54 -17.67
N GLY A 321 28.33 -12.49 -17.56
CA GLY A 321 27.39 -12.86 -18.63
C GLY A 321 26.44 -11.74 -19.04
N ILE A 322 26.12 -10.81 -18.12
CA ILE A 322 25.35 -9.59 -18.41
C ILE A 322 26.24 -8.35 -18.63
N GLY A 323 27.56 -8.55 -18.74
CA GLY A 323 28.55 -7.51 -19.07
C GLY A 323 29.00 -6.65 -17.90
N LEU A 324 28.73 -7.03 -16.65
CA LEU A 324 29.11 -6.30 -15.45
C LEU A 324 30.42 -6.82 -14.83
N ASP A 325 31.04 -6.02 -13.96
CA ASP A 325 32.32 -6.36 -13.33
C ASP A 325 32.11 -7.08 -11.98
N PRO A 326 32.37 -8.40 -11.88
CA PRO A 326 32.05 -9.14 -10.65
C PRO A 326 32.85 -8.71 -9.41
N ALA A 327 33.93 -7.95 -9.58
CA ALA A 327 34.75 -7.43 -8.49
C ALA A 327 34.17 -6.19 -7.80
N LEU A 328 33.09 -5.60 -8.33
CA LEU A 328 32.46 -4.42 -7.77
C LEU A 328 31.24 -4.72 -6.90
N PRO A 329 30.90 -3.85 -5.95
CA PRO A 329 29.62 -3.93 -5.25
C PRO A 329 28.47 -3.78 -6.24
N THR A 330 27.48 -4.67 -6.13
CA THR A 330 26.35 -4.77 -7.06
C THR A 330 25.02 -4.48 -6.35
N PHE A 331 24.23 -3.60 -6.95
CA PHE A 331 22.91 -3.18 -6.48
C PHE A 331 21.81 -3.80 -7.34
N PHE A 332 20.82 -4.43 -6.70
CA PHE A 332 19.72 -5.13 -7.37
C PHE A 332 18.36 -4.46 -7.14
N HIS A 333 17.58 -4.29 -8.21
CA HIS A 333 16.18 -3.89 -8.14
C HIS A 333 15.33 -4.85 -8.97
N ASN A 334 14.20 -5.28 -8.43
CA ASN A 334 13.24 -6.12 -9.15
C ASN A 334 11.80 -5.71 -8.82
N ALA A 335 11.09 -5.16 -9.80
CA ALA A 335 9.68 -4.83 -9.68
C ALA A 335 8.99 -4.76 -11.05
N ARG A 336 7.65 -4.81 -11.05
CA ARG A 336 6.87 -4.39 -12.22
C ARG A 336 7.19 -2.94 -12.59
N TYR A 337 7.16 -2.62 -13.87
CA TYR A 337 7.30 -1.25 -14.35
C TYR A 337 6.08 -0.42 -13.92
N ALA A 338 6.30 0.50 -12.97
CA ALA A 338 5.28 1.32 -12.35
C ALA A 338 5.96 2.55 -11.73
N VAL A 339 6.46 3.42 -12.60
CA VAL A 339 7.43 4.48 -12.27
C VAL A 339 7.05 5.31 -11.05
N HIS A 340 5.82 5.79 -10.97
CA HIS A 340 5.35 6.63 -9.87
C HIS A 340 5.18 5.86 -8.56
N HIS A 341 4.88 4.56 -8.60
CA HIS A 341 4.69 3.76 -7.37
C HIS A 341 6.00 3.16 -6.86
N LYS A 342 6.91 2.79 -7.76
CA LYS A 342 8.14 2.05 -7.43
C LYS A 342 9.38 2.94 -7.31
N GLY A 343 9.24 4.25 -7.54
CA GLY A 343 10.35 5.20 -7.48
C GLY A 343 11.42 4.95 -8.55
N GLN A 344 11.06 4.34 -9.68
CA GLN A 344 12.01 3.87 -10.67
C GLN A 344 12.69 5.03 -11.42
N VAL A 345 11.98 6.15 -11.61
CA VAL A 345 12.56 7.37 -12.19
C VAL A 345 13.62 7.92 -11.25
N GLU A 346 13.32 8.02 -9.95
CA GLU A 346 14.28 8.50 -8.95
C GLU A 346 15.49 7.56 -8.83
N LEU A 347 15.26 6.25 -8.90
CA LEU A 347 16.31 5.24 -8.92
C LEU A 347 17.26 5.45 -10.10
N VAL A 348 16.73 5.53 -11.33
CA VAL A 348 17.54 5.70 -12.53
C VAL A 348 18.31 7.02 -12.51
N ARG A 349 17.70 8.11 -12.04
CA ARG A 349 18.38 9.40 -11.86
C ARG A 349 19.50 9.34 -10.82
N ALA A 350 19.28 8.65 -9.69
CA ALA A 350 20.30 8.47 -8.66
C ALA A 350 21.47 7.61 -9.17
N VAL A 351 21.18 6.52 -9.91
CA VAL A 351 22.18 5.68 -10.58
C VAL A 351 23.00 6.49 -11.57
N ASP A 352 22.35 7.24 -12.44
CA ASP A 352 23.02 8.11 -13.42
C ASP A 352 23.94 9.12 -12.74
N ARG A 353 23.47 9.75 -11.66
CA ARG A 353 24.23 10.73 -10.88
C ARG A 353 25.50 10.12 -10.27
N VAL A 354 25.41 8.96 -9.64
CA VAL A 354 26.57 8.36 -8.97
C VAL A 354 27.57 7.75 -9.95
N LEU A 355 27.10 7.12 -11.03
CA LEU A 355 27.98 6.56 -12.06
C LEU A 355 28.67 7.67 -12.86
N SER A 356 27.97 8.75 -13.20
CA SER A 356 28.57 9.92 -13.85
C SER A 356 29.60 10.63 -12.96
N ALA A 357 29.45 10.53 -11.63
CA ALA A 357 30.43 11.02 -10.66
C ALA A 357 31.61 10.05 -10.43
N GLY A 358 31.64 8.91 -11.14
CA GLY A 358 32.74 7.94 -11.08
C GLY A 358 32.63 6.89 -9.98
N LEU A 359 31.45 6.67 -9.39
CA LEU A 359 31.26 5.60 -8.40
C LEU A 359 31.55 4.23 -9.05
N ALA A 360 32.43 3.45 -8.43
CA ALA A 360 32.75 2.09 -8.87
C ALA A 360 31.73 1.10 -8.31
N ALA A 361 30.61 0.92 -9.03
CA ALA A 361 29.53 0.00 -8.66
C ALA A 361 28.84 -0.58 -9.90
N ASN A 362 28.16 -1.71 -9.71
CA ASN A 362 27.25 -2.32 -10.70
C ASN A 362 25.79 -2.12 -10.29
N PHE A 363 24.90 -2.05 -11.27
CA PHE A 363 23.45 -1.98 -11.07
C PHE A 363 22.74 -2.99 -11.97
N VAL A 364 21.89 -3.82 -11.38
CA VAL A 364 20.97 -4.73 -12.08
C VAL A 364 19.56 -4.25 -11.82
N LEU A 365 18.97 -3.59 -12.82
CA LEU A 365 17.63 -3.00 -12.73
C LEU A 365 16.64 -3.82 -13.54
N ARG A 366 15.75 -4.54 -12.86
CA ARG A 366 14.67 -5.30 -13.47
C ARG A 366 13.34 -4.57 -13.30
N CYS A 367 12.80 -4.06 -14.41
CA CYS A 367 11.55 -3.32 -14.46
C CYS A 367 10.57 -4.04 -15.40
N ILE A 368 9.86 -5.05 -14.88
CA ILE A 368 9.08 -5.99 -15.70
C ILE A 368 7.92 -5.27 -16.41
N ALA A 369 7.88 -5.34 -17.74
CA ALA A 369 6.86 -4.70 -18.57
C ALA A 369 6.52 -5.55 -19.80
N GLY A 370 5.22 -5.80 -20.04
CA GLY A 370 4.77 -6.63 -21.16
C GLY A 370 5.04 -6.02 -22.55
N GLU A 371 5.04 -4.70 -22.64
CA GLU A 371 5.25 -3.94 -23.90
C GLU A 371 6.61 -3.22 -23.94
N GLY A 372 7.47 -3.47 -22.94
CA GLY A 372 8.74 -2.74 -22.76
C GLY A 372 8.61 -1.48 -21.90
N ILE A 373 9.74 -0.79 -21.73
CA ILE A 373 9.84 0.48 -20.98
C ILE A 373 9.69 1.63 -21.96
N ASP A 374 8.68 2.48 -21.76
CA ASP A 374 8.33 3.59 -22.65
C ASP A 374 9.14 4.87 -22.40
N ASP A 375 9.73 5.05 -21.22
CA ASP A 375 10.56 6.21 -20.89
C ASP A 375 11.94 6.14 -21.57
N PRO A 376 12.26 7.04 -22.52
CA PRO A 376 13.54 7.04 -23.23
C PRO A 376 14.75 7.25 -22.32
N TYR A 377 14.57 7.91 -21.17
CA TYR A 377 15.66 8.22 -20.24
C TYR A 377 16.29 6.94 -19.67
N PHE A 378 15.49 5.90 -19.41
CA PHE A 378 15.97 4.60 -18.91
C PHE A 378 16.99 3.98 -19.88
N HIS A 379 16.64 3.96 -21.16
CA HIS A 379 17.49 3.42 -22.22
C HIS A 379 18.73 4.29 -22.48
N GLU A 380 18.61 5.61 -22.33
CA GLU A 380 19.75 6.52 -22.43
C GLU A 380 20.79 6.25 -21.34
N VAL A 381 20.35 6.16 -20.08
CA VAL A 381 21.23 5.90 -18.93
C VAL A 381 21.88 4.51 -19.05
N ALA A 382 21.12 3.48 -19.44
CA ALA A 382 21.65 2.14 -19.66
C ALA A 382 22.76 2.11 -20.74
N ARG A 383 22.58 2.83 -21.85
CA ARG A 383 23.62 2.95 -22.89
C ARG A 383 24.83 3.76 -22.42
N ARG A 384 24.61 4.85 -21.69
CA ARG A 384 25.69 5.72 -21.19
C ARG A 384 26.62 4.99 -20.23
N HIS A 385 26.05 4.12 -19.39
CA HIS A 385 26.77 3.37 -18.37
C HIS A 385 26.85 1.87 -18.70
N ALA A 386 27.00 1.53 -19.99
CA ALA A 386 27.22 0.16 -20.42
C ALA A 386 28.45 -0.44 -19.71
N GLY A 387 28.30 -1.65 -19.17
CA GLY A 387 29.32 -2.29 -18.33
C GLY A 387 29.23 -1.98 -16.83
N ARG A 388 28.35 -1.06 -16.44
CA ARG A 388 28.02 -0.74 -15.03
C ARG A 388 26.54 -0.87 -14.71
N LEU A 389 25.66 -0.77 -15.71
CA LEU A 389 24.22 -0.88 -15.57
C LEU A 389 23.65 -1.92 -16.54
N HIS A 390 22.92 -2.89 -16.00
CA HIS A 390 22.09 -3.83 -16.74
C HIS A 390 20.61 -3.50 -16.52
N LEU A 391 19.86 -3.31 -17.61
CA LEU A 391 18.42 -3.03 -17.59
C LEU A 391 17.67 -4.20 -18.25
N GLU A 392 16.72 -4.81 -17.56
CA GLU A 392 15.91 -5.94 -18.04
C GLU A 392 14.42 -5.70 -17.75
N TRP A 393 13.54 -5.95 -18.72
CA TRP A 393 12.08 -5.81 -18.54
C TRP A 393 11.28 -7.07 -18.89
N GLU A 394 11.96 -8.08 -19.42
CA GLU A 394 11.33 -9.33 -19.85
C GLU A 394 10.98 -10.22 -18.65
N ARG A 395 9.94 -11.05 -18.80
CA ARG A 395 9.64 -12.13 -17.85
C ARG A 395 10.65 -13.25 -18.08
N VAL A 396 11.39 -13.60 -17.05
CA VAL A 396 12.41 -14.68 -17.08
C VAL A 396 12.10 -15.70 -16.01
N ASP A 397 12.72 -16.87 -16.13
CA ASP A 397 12.63 -17.94 -15.13
C ASP A 397 13.09 -17.46 -13.74
N GLU A 398 12.41 -17.95 -12.69
CA GLU A 398 12.65 -17.57 -11.30
C GLU A 398 14.11 -17.84 -10.87
N ARG A 399 14.75 -18.91 -11.37
CA ARG A 399 16.16 -19.20 -11.06
C ARG A 399 17.11 -18.14 -11.57
N ARG A 400 16.79 -17.50 -12.71
CA ARG A 400 17.59 -16.39 -13.24
C ARG A 400 17.45 -15.15 -12.36
N VAL A 401 16.24 -14.88 -11.86
CA VAL A 401 16.01 -13.79 -10.90
C VAL A 401 16.74 -14.03 -9.58
N PHE A 402 16.68 -15.26 -9.08
CA PHE A 402 17.45 -15.71 -7.92
C PHE A 402 18.96 -15.52 -8.13
N ALA A 403 19.49 -15.93 -9.29
CA ALA A 403 20.91 -15.79 -9.60
C ALA A 403 21.37 -14.32 -9.59
N TYR A 404 20.56 -13.40 -10.12
CA TYR A 404 20.84 -11.97 -10.02
C TYR A 404 20.87 -11.47 -8.58
N ALA A 405 19.87 -11.87 -7.76
CA ALA A 405 19.78 -11.48 -6.36
C ALA A 405 20.95 -12.03 -5.53
N ALA A 406 21.27 -13.32 -5.69
CA ALA A 406 22.40 -13.99 -5.03
C ALA A 406 23.77 -13.43 -5.47
N SER A 407 23.86 -12.89 -6.68
CA SER A 407 25.06 -12.22 -7.18
C SER A 407 25.13 -10.74 -6.81
N SER A 408 24.25 -10.24 -5.94
CA SER A 408 24.18 -8.81 -5.57
C SER A 408 24.46 -8.58 -4.09
N ASP A 409 25.13 -7.47 -3.77
CA ASP A 409 25.54 -7.13 -2.39
C ASP A 409 24.48 -6.30 -1.67
N PHE A 410 23.73 -5.49 -2.43
CA PHE A 410 22.69 -4.59 -1.96
C PHE A 410 21.43 -4.76 -2.79
N CYS A 411 20.27 -4.53 -2.19
CA CYS A 411 18.99 -4.47 -2.90
C CYS A 411 18.32 -3.11 -2.70
N VAL A 412 17.67 -2.57 -3.73
CA VAL A 412 17.21 -1.18 -3.76
C VAL A 412 15.72 -1.09 -4.07
N PHE A 413 14.95 -0.55 -3.13
CA PHE A 413 13.49 -0.47 -3.22
C PHE A 413 12.98 0.91 -2.78
N PRO A 414 13.01 1.89 -3.70
CA PRO A 414 12.66 3.28 -3.40
C PRO A 414 11.16 3.56 -3.57
N SER A 415 10.31 2.62 -3.14
CA SER A 415 8.87 2.69 -3.34
C SER A 415 8.25 3.96 -2.74
N LYS A 416 7.25 4.52 -3.45
CA LYS A 416 6.57 5.78 -3.11
C LYS A 416 5.11 5.53 -2.74
N PHE A 417 4.50 6.54 -2.12
CA PHE A 417 3.07 6.60 -1.79
C PHE A 417 2.54 5.51 -0.84
N GLU A 418 3.41 4.90 0.00
CA GLU A 418 3.07 3.82 0.98
C GLU A 418 2.38 2.59 0.40
N MET A 419 2.19 2.56 -0.90
CA MET A 419 1.30 1.64 -1.61
C MET A 419 1.86 0.22 -1.67
N ASP A 420 3.11 0.03 -1.26
CA ASP A 420 3.80 -1.24 -1.30
C ASP A 420 3.72 -1.94 0.05
N THR A 421 2.80 -2.91 0.12
CA THR A 421 2.26 -3.48 1.36
C THR A 421 3.23 -4.41 2.11
N PHE A 422 3.84 -5.36 1.39
CA PHE A 422 4.85 -6.28 1.94
C PHE A 422 6.19 -6.23 1.19
N LEU A 423 6.16 -6.14 -0.14
CA LEU A 423 7.37 -6.12 -1.00
C LEU A 423 8.20 -7.42 -1.01
N ILE A 424 7.59 -8.52 -1.46
CA ILE A 424 8.22 -9.87 -1.53
C ILE A 424 9.62 -9.82 -2.17
N ALA A 425 9.80 -9.08 -3.27
CA ALA A 425 11.09 -8.96 -3.96
C ALA A 425 12.25 -8.41 -3.09
N GLN A 426 11.95 -7.55 -2.10
CA GLN A 426 12.97 -7.10 -1.15
C GLN A 426 13.38 -8.23 -0.22
N GLY A 427 12.41 -8.94 0.35
CA GLY A 427 12.68 -10.08 1.22
C GLY A 427 13.39 -11.21 0.48
N GLU A 428 13.04 -11.48 -0.78
CA GLU A 428 13.74 -12.45 -1.65
C GLU A 428 15.23 -12.11 -1.82
N ALA A 429 15.54 -10.85 -2.13
CA ALA A 429 16.92 -10.40 -2.25
C ALA A 429 17.65 -10.41 -0.90
N MET A 430 16.97 -9.99 0.18
CA MET A 430 17.53 -10.04 1.53
C MET A 430 17.80 -11.47 1.98
N ALA A 431 16.95 -12.45 1.64
CA ALA A 431 17.14 -13.87 1.96
C ALA A 431 18.43 -14.42 1.33
N CYS A 432 18.85 -13.86 0.19
CA CYS A 432 20.13 -14.13 -0.46
C CYS A 432 21.33 -13.39 0.16
N GLY A 433 21.10 -12.51 1.14
CA GLY A 433 22.12 -11.73 1.84
C GLY A 433 22.28 -10.29 1.32
N ALA A 434 21.46 -9.83 0.38
CA ALA A 434 21.55 -8.45 -0.12
C ALA A 434 21.10 -7.45 0.97
N VAL A 435 21.96 -6.48 1.29
CA VAL A 435 21.67 -5.44 2.28
C VAL A 435 20.69 -4.40 1.70
N PRO A 436 19.54 -4.13 2.32
CA PRO A 436 18.52 -3.26 1.73
C PRO A 436 18.92 -1.78 1.78
N ILE A 437 18.61 -1.05 0.71
CA ILE A 437 18.49 0.41 0.62
C ILE A 437 17.06 0.70 0.19
N ALA A 438 16.22 1.14 1.12
CA ALA A 438 14.80 1.27 0.85
C ALA A 438 14.17 2.47 1.55
N THR A 439 13.05 2.93 1.00
CA THR A 439 12.24 3.97 1.65
C THR A 439 11.71 3.47 2.98
N ALA A 440 11.62 4.35 3.98
CA ALA A 440 11.06 4.03 5.30
C ALA A 440 9.52 3.98 5.28
N GLN A 441 8.92 3.42 4.22
CA GLN A 441 7.46 3.25 4.12
C GLN A 441 6.99 2.33 5.24
N GLU A 442 5.86 2.66 5.85
CA GLU A 442 5.34 1.91 7.00
C GLU A 442 5.13 0.43 6.64
N GLY A 443 4.55 0.16 5.46
CA GLY A 443 4.34 -1.20 4.94
C GLY A 443 5.61 -2.06 4.91
N MET A 444 6.79 -1.46 4.80
CA MET A 444 8.08 -2.15 4.69
C MET A 444 8.85 -2.24 6.01
N ALA A 445 8.31 -1.69 7.11
CA ALA A 445 8.98 -1.65 8.42
C ALA A 445 9.36 -3.05 8.97
N HIS A 446 8.64 -4.09 8.57
CA HIS A 446 8.90 -5.47 8.98
C HIS A 446 10.28 -5.99 8.51
N PHE A 447 10.88 -5.40 7.47
CA PHE A 447 12.25 -5.71 7.04
C PHE A 447 13.34 -5.01 7.86
N ARG A 448 12.97 -4.11 8.78
CA ARG A 448 13.88 -3.47 9.76
C ARG A 448 15.03 -2.68 9.13
N HIS A 449 14.93 -2.22 7.88
CA HIS A 449 15.99 -1.40 7.26
C HIS A 449 16.03 0.03 7.80
N ALA A 450 14.95 0.48 8.45
CA ALA A 450 14.84 1.78 9.11
C ALA A 450 15.10 1.72 10.63
N ASP A 451 15.34 0.54 11.18
CA ASP A 451 15.63 0.36 12.60
C ASP A 451 17.01 0.94 12.99
N GLY A 452 17.22 1.13 14.30
CA GLY A 452 18.48 1.63 14.85
C GLY A 452 19.67 0.67 14.65
N PRO A 453 20.92 1.11 14.96
CA PRO A 453 22.14 0.39 14.60
C PRO A 453 22.25 -1.06 15.08
N SER A 454 21.56 -1.44 16.15
CA SER A 454 21.57 -2.78 16.74
C SER A 454 20.64 -3.78 16.05
N THR A 455 19.54 -3.33 15.45
CA THR A 455 18.52 -4.19 14.82
C THR A 455 18.33 -3.91 13.33
N GLY A 456 18.89 -2.79 12.84
CA GLY A 456 18.86 -2.37 11.45
C GLY A 456 19.46 -3.40 10.50
N THR A 457 18.74 -3.74 9.43
CA THR A 457 19.21 -4.66 8.38
C THR A 457 19.97 -3.96 7.26
N GLY A 458 19.81 -2.64 7.11
CA GLY A 458 20.42 -1.88 6.01
C GLY A 458 20.23 -0.38 6.16
N PHE A 459 19.94 0.29 5.04
CA PHE A 459 19.82 1.74 4.97
C PHE A 459 18.39 2.17 4.64
N ALA A 460 17.87 3.10 5.44
CA ALA A 460 16.65 3.82 5.11
C ALA A 460 16.93 5.15 4.39
N VAL A 461 16.06 5.46 3.43
CA VAL A 461 15.80 6.80 2.92
C VAL A 461 14.38 7.23 3.33
N ASN A 462 14.12 8.53 3.37
CA ASN A 462 12.82 9.04 3.79
C ASN A 462 11.68 8.55 2.88
N ARG A 463 10.48 8.50 3.45
CA ARG A 463 9.23 8.26 2.70
C ARG A 463 9.06 9.34 1.63
N SER A 464 8.49 8.94 0.50
CA SER A 464 8.22 9.84 -0.63
C SER A 464 6.75 9.78 -1.05
N PHE A 465 6.20 10.97 -1.29
CA PHE A 465 4.82 11.22 -1.72
C PHE A 465 4.76 12.25 -2.85
N ALA A 466 5.79 12.31 -3.68
CA ALA A 466 5.86 13.17 -4.85
C ALA A 466 6.09 12.33 -6.12
N GLU A 467 5.45 12.71 -7.23
CA GLU A 467 5.64 12.04 -8.53
C GLU A 467 7.06 12.20 -9.06
N ASP A 468 7.70 13.33 -8.77
CA ASP A 468 9.10 13.67 -9.03
C ASP A 468 9.75 14.14 -7.72
N ASP A 469 10.67 13.35 -7.16
CA ASP A 469 11.25 13.63 -5.84
C ASP A 469 12.78 13.72 -5.82
N GLU A 470 13.31 14.94 -5.98
CA GLU A 470 14.76 15.21 -5.91
C GLU A 470 15.37 14.92 -4.52
N LEU A 471 14.58 14.97 -3.43
CA LEU A 471 15.07 14.57 -2.11
C LEU A 471 15.34 13.06 -2.07
N LEU A 472 14.47 12.25 -2.68
CA LEU A 472 14.67 10.81 -2.81
C LEU A 472 15.87 10.48 -3.70
N VAL A 473 16.03 11.17 -4.84
CA VAL A 473 17.20 11.02 -5.72
C VAL A 473 18.50 11.29 -4.94
N SER A 474 18.54 12.40 -4.21
CA SER A 474 19.72 12.79 -3.42
C SER A 474 20.00 11.78 -2.30
N ALA A 475 18.98 11.37 -1.55
CA ALA A 475 19.11 10.38 -0.49
C ALA A 475 19.60 9.02 -1.02
N LEU A 476 19.08 8.55 -2.16
CA LEU A 476 19.56 7.32 -2.80
C LEU A 476 21.02 7.43 -3.23
N ALA A 477 21.40 8.53 -3.88
CA ALA A 477 22.79 8.76 -4.27
C ALA A 477 23.75 8.74 -3.07
N ASP A 478 23.35 9.35 -1.95
CA ASP A 478 24.14 9.33 -0.72
C ASP A 478 24.21 7.93 -0.10
N ARG A 479 23.10 7.18 -0.10
CA ARG A 479 23.11 5.78 0.36
C ARG A 479 23.93 4.85 -0.53
N PHE A 480 23.95 5.05 -1.85
CA PHE A 480 24.83 4.28 -2.73
C PHE A 480 26.31 4.52 -2.41
N ARG A 481 26.72 5.78 -2.20
CA ARG A 481 28.09 6.09 -1.78
C ARG A 481 28.41 5.46 -0.42
N ALA A 482 27.52 5.60 0.56
CA ALA A 482 27.70 5.01 1.89
C ALA A 482 27.77 3.47 1.84
N ALA A 483 26.97 2.83 0.98
CA ALA A 483 26.99 1.38 0.78
C ALA A 483 28.30 0.89 0.15
N VAL A 484 28.81 1.60 -0.87
CA VAL A 484 30.12 1.28 -1.46
C VAL A 484 31.25 1.47 -0.45
N THR A 485 31.23 2.55 0.34
CA THR A 485 32.19 2.76 1.44
C THR A 485 32.10 1.66 2.48
N LEU A 486 30.89 1.30 2.94
CA LEU A 486 30.69 0.20 3.88
C LEU A 486 31.27 -1.12 3.34
N TRP A 487 30.96 -1.47 2.10
CA TRP A 487 31.40 -2.71 1.47
C TRP A 487 32.94 -2.79 1.34
N SER A 488 33.59 -1.67 1.00
CA SER A 488 35.03 -1.61 0.73
C SER A 488 35.90 -1.36 1.98
N GLU A 489 35.45 -0.49 2.89
CA GLU A 489 36.24 -0.03 4.04
C GLU A 489 35.88 -0.76 5.35
N ASP A 490 34.66 -1.30 5.48
CA ASP A 490 34.22 -2.06 6.66
C ASP A 490 33.47 -3.36 6.27
N PRO A 491 34.18 -4.33 5.67
CA PRO A 491 33.58 -5.59 5.21
C PRO A 491 33.06 -6.45 6.36
N ALA A 492 33.54 -6.24 7.60
CA ALA A 492 33.03 -6.95 8.77
C ALA A 492 31.61 -6.47 9.11
N ARG A 493 31.39 -5.16 9.17
CA ARG A 493 30.05 -4.60 9.37
C ARG A 493 29.12 -4.89 8.20
N TYR A 494 29.60 -4.87 6.96
CA TYR A 494 28.81 -5.29 5.80
C TYR A 494 28.28 -6.72 5.97
N ARG A 495 29.15 -7.68 6.30
CA ARG A 495 28.75 -9.09 6.52
C ARG A 495 27.73 -9.22 7.65
N GLU A 496 27.92 -8.50 8.76
CA GLU A 496 26.95 -8.48 9.86
C GLU A 496 25.56 -8.01 9.41
N LEU A 497 25.48 -6.96 8.58
CA LEU A 497 24.20 -6.49 8.02
C LEU A 497 23.61 -7.49 7.05
N SER A 498 24.44 -8.09 6.19
CA SER A 498 24.04 -9.11 5.21
C SER A 498 23.44 -10.34 5.89
N GLU A 499 24.12 -10.86 6.92
CA GLU A 499 23.64 -11.99 7.74
C GLU A 499 22.34 -11.64 8.46
N ARG A 500 22.23 -10.43 9.03
CA ARG A 500 21.00 -9.97 9.68
C ARG A 500 19.85 -9.81 8.69
N ALA A 501 20.10 -9.25 7.51
CA ALA A 501 19.09 -9.09 6.46
C ALA A 501 18.56 -10.46 6.02
N SER A 502 19.45 -11.43 5.80
CA SER A 502 19.06 -12.81 5.47
C SER A 502 18.28 -13.46 6.60
N ALA A 503 18.74 -13.34 7.85
CA ALA A 503 18.04 -13.90 9.00
C ALA A 503 16.62 -13.34 9.14
N VAL A 504 16.45 -12.01 9.04
CA VAL A 504 15.13 -11.36 9.10
C VAL A 504 14.22 -11.81 7.95
N ALA A 505 14.72 -11.81 6.72
CA ALA A 505 13.92 -12.20 5.56
C ALA A 505 13.46 -13.68 5.62
N ARG A 506 14.31 -14.56 6.14
CA ARG A 506 14.02 -15.99 6.31
C ARG A 506 13.02 -16.28 7.44
N GLU A 507 12.65 -15.30 8.28
CA GLU A 507 11.56 -15.44 9.27
C GLU A 507 10.15 -15.45 8.64
N PHE A 508 10.03 -14.98 7.38
CA PHE A 508 8.75 -14.82 6.69
C PHE A 508 8.42 -16.06 5.85
N THR A 509 7.83 -17.06 6.48
CA THR A 509 7.44 -18.34 5.84
C THR A 509 5.93 -18.47 5.70
N TRP A 510 5.48 -19.21 4.67
CA TRP A 510 4.06 -19.49 4.46
C TRP A 510 3.45 -20.28 5.61
N GLU A 511 4.25 -21.10 6.29
CA GLU A 511 3.85 -21.77 7.52
C GLU A 511 3.44 -20.77 8.60
N ARG A 512 4.29 -19.78 8.88
CA ARG A 512 4.00 -18.75 9.88
C ARG A 512 2.76 -17.93 9.50
N CYS A 513 2.62 -17.56 8.23
CA CYS A 513 1.44 -16.88 7.73
C CYS A 513 0.17 -17.71 7.96
N ALA A 514 0.20 -19.00 7.62
CA ALA A 514 -0.92 -19.89 7.84
C ALA A 514 -1.29 -20.01 9.33
N ASP A 515 -0.30 -20.09 10.24
CA ASP A 515 -0.56 -20.13 11.68
C ASP A 515 -1.24 -18.86 12.19
N LEU A 516 -0.81 -17.68 11.73
CA LEU A 516 -1.42 -16.40 12.09
C LEU A 516 -2.88 -16.32 11.64
N HIS A 517 -3.16 -16.68 10.38
CA HIS A 517 -4.52 -16.72 9.84
C HIS A 517 -5.38 -17.75 10.57
N LEU A 518 -4.89 -18.97 10.78
CA LEU A 518 -5.65 -20.03 11.46
C LEU A 518 -5.95 -19.70 12.92
N ALA A 519 -5.09 -18.94 13.59
CA ALA A 519 -5.39 -18.42 14.92
C ALA A 519 -6.60 -17.46 14.88
N ALA A 520 -6.65 -16.54 13.91
CA ALA A 520 -7.76 -15.62 13.72
C ALA A 520 -9.05 -16.36 13.28
N PHE A 521 -8.95 -17.22 12.25
CA PHE A 521 -10.06 -18.00 11.71
C PHE A 521 -10.61 -18.96 12.76
N GLY A 522 -9.76 -19.58 13.56
CA GLY A 522 -10.19 -20.47 14.64
C GLY A 522 -11.01 -19.76 15.70
N ARG A 523 -10.66 -18.52 16.08
CA ARG A 523 -11.45 -17.71 17.01
C ARG A 523 -12.80 -17.33 16.41
N LEU A 524 -12.79 -16.85 15.17
CA LEU A 524 -14.01 -16.55 14.42
C LEU A 524 -14.92 -17.77 14.31
N TRP A 525 -14.35 -18.93 14.00
CA TRP A 525 -15.04 -20.21 13.94
C TRP A 525 -15.64 -20.66 15.28
N ARG A 526 -15.12 -20.17 16.41
CA ARG A 526 -15.68 -20.42 17.74
C ARG A 526 -16.61 -19.31 18.24
N GLY A 527 -16.79 -18.22 17.48
CA GLY A 527 -17.58 -17.07 17.88
C GLY A 527 -16.90 -16.21 18.96
N GLU A 528 -15.57 -16.27 19.07
CA GLU A 528 -14.79 -15.50 20.04
C GLU A 528 -14.48 -14.09 19.50
N SER A 529 -14.68 -13.06 20.33
CA SER A 529 -14.34 -11.68 19.97
C SER A 529 -12.82 -11.50 19.87
N ALA A 530 -12.35 -10.57 19.01
CA ALA A 530 -10.93 -10.23 18.90
C ALA A 530 -10.43 -9.41 20.10
N ALA A 531 -9.14 -9.56 20.44
CA ALA A 531 -8.53 -8.91 21.61
C ALA A 531 -7.68 -7.66 21.26
N ALA A 532 -7.44 -7.39 19.97
CA ALA A 532 -6.36 -6.50 19.51
C ALA A 532 -6.68 -5.00 19.48
N ALA A 533 -7.91 -4.58 19.84
CA ALA A 533 -8.35 -3.19 19.67
C ALA A 533 -7.61 -2.17 20.56
N LEU A 534 -7.20 -2.54 21.78
CA LEU A 534 -6.65 -1.60 22.75
C LEU A 534 -5.31 -0.98 22.31
N GLN A 535 -4.37 -1.81 21.86
CA GLN A 535 -3.03 -1.35 21.47
C GLN A 535 -3.06 -0.52 20.18
N LEU A 536 -3.96 -0.87 19.25
CA LEU A 536 -4.18 -0.11 18.04
C LEU A 536 -4.78 1.27 18.38
N ALA A 537 -5.79 1.30 19.26
CA ALA A 537 -6.41 2.55 19.70
C ALA A 537 -5.43 3.49 20.43
N LEU A 538 -4.57 2.96 21.32
CA LEU A 538 -3.50 3.75 21.97
C LEU A 538 -2.51 4.32 20.95
N ARG A 539 -2.06 3.51 19.98
CA ARG A 539 -1.06 3.89 18.97
C ARG A 539 -1.56 4.94 17.98
N HIS A 540 -2.87 4.97 17.71
CA HIS A 540 -3.49 5.87 16.73
C HIS A 540 -4.30 7.01 17.40
N GLY A 541 -4.28 7.11 18.72
CA GLY A 541 -4.93 8.17 19.47
C GLY A 541 -6.47 8.12 19.41
N TRP A 542 -7.05 6.92 19.30
CA TRP A 542 -8.51 6.70 19.33
C TRP A 542 -9.01 6.64 20.77
N PHE A 543 -8.78 7.73 21.51
CA PHE A 543 -8.98 7.79 22.96
C PHE A 543 -10.44 7.57 23.39
N GLU A 544 -11.40 7.82 22.52
CA GLU A 544 -12.82 7.52 22.74
C GLU A 544 -13.12 6.03 22.92
N GLN A 545 -12.26 5.14 22.40
CA GLN A 545 -12.38 3.68 22.55
C GLN A 545 -11.72 3.15 23.82
N LEU A 546 -11.04 4.01 24.60
CA LEU A 546 -10.18 3.62 25.71
C LEU A 546 -10.84 3.84 27.09
N GLN A 547 -12.17 3.74 27.18
CA GLN A 547 -12.91 4.09 28.39
C GLN A 547 -12.50 3.29 29.63
N ASP A 548 -12.10 2.02 29.46
CA ASP A 548 -11.66 1.11 30.53
C ASP A 548 -10.14 0.83 30.51
N ALA A 549 -9.36 1.61 29.76
CA ALA A 549 -7.92 1.41 29.65
C ALA A 549 -7.15 1.94 30.87
N ASP A 550 -5.93 1.43 31.07
CA ASP A 550 -5.02 1.95 32.11
C ASP A 550 -4.70 3.44 31.87
N SER A 551 -5.04 4.29 32.84
CA SER A 551 -4.86 5.74 32.75
C SER A 551 -3.41 6.16 32.47
N ALA A 552 -2.42 5.41 32.97
CA ALA A 552 -1.02 5.73 32.70
C ALA A 552 -0.66 5.53 31.22
N ALA A 553 -1.08 4.40 30.63
CA ALA A 553 -0.91 4.13 29.21
C ALA A 553 -1.64 5.17 28.32
N VAL A 554 -2.87 5.56 28.70
CA VAL A 554 -3.63 6.60 27.98
C VAL A 554 -2.93 7.96 28.07
N ALA A 555 -2.40 8.34 29.24
CA ALA A 555 -1.66 9.58 29.41
C ALA A 555 -0.37 9.61 28.58
N GLU A 556 0.39 8.51 28.53
CA GLU A 556 1.59 8.40 27.70
C GLU A 556 1.28 8.55 26.20
N ALA A 557 0.24 7.84 25.74
CA ALA A 557 -0.23 7.98 24.36
C ALA A 557 -0.72 9.40 24.07
N ALA A 558 -1.50 10.02 24.96
CA ALA A 558 -1.96 11.40 24.81
C ALA A 558 -0.80 12.40 24.69
N LEU A 559 0.29 12.18 25.44
CA LEU A 559 1.49 13.00 25.35
C LEU A 559 2.16 12.87 23.97
N ALA A 560 2.32 11.63 23.47
CA ALA A 560 2.92 11.37 22.16
C ALA A 560 2.11 11.95 20.99
N HIS A 561 0.77 11.99 21.14
CA HIS A 561 -0.15 12.52 20.14
C HIS A 561 -0.43 14.03 20.28
N GLY A 562 0.13 14.72 21.27
CA GLY A 562 -0.17 16.15 21.47
C GLY A 562 -1.59 16.42 22.01
N ALA A 563 -2.27 15.41 22.54
CA ALA A 563 -3.69 15.45 22.95
C ALA A 563 -3.85 15.99 24.38
N VAL A 564 -3.61 17.28 24.58
CA VAL A 564 -3.57 17.92 25.91
C VAL A 564 -4.84 17.71 26.75
N ASP A 565 -6.03 17.77 26.13
CA ASP A 565 -7.30 17.57 26.84
C ASP A 565 -7.51 16.12 27.28
N VAL A 566 -6.97 15.16 26.52
CA VAL A 566 -6.99 13.75 26.92
C VAL A 566 -6.01 13.55 28.06
N TYR A 567 -4.78 14.05 27.94
CA TYR A 567 -3.77 13.95 28.98
C TYR A 567 -4.28 14.47 30.33
N ALA A 568 -4.90 15.66 30.35
CA ALA A 568 -5.41 16.29 31.56
C ALA A 568 -6.54 15.50 32.26
N ARG A 569 -7.23 14.59 31.55
CA ARG A 569 -8.23 13.69 32.16
C ARG A 569 -7.60 12.50 32.90
N HIS A 570 -6.38 12.11 32.54
CA HIS A 570 -5.72 10.90 33.05
C HIS A 570 -4.48 11.19 33.92
N ALA A 571 -3.88 12.38 33.82
CA ALA A 571 -2.72 12.79 34.60
C ALA A 571 -2.69 14.32 34.85
N PRO A 572 -2.00 14.80 35.91
CA PRO A 572 -1.85 16.23 36.17
C PRO A 572 -1.08 16.96 35.05
N LEU A 573 -1.69 17.99 34.46
CA LEU A 573 -1.04 18.87 33.48
C LEU A 573 -0.16 19.92 34.16
N ASP A 574 1.02 19.51 34.62
CA ASP A 574 2.03 20.41 35.18
C ASP A 574 2.91 21.06 34.08
N SER A 575 3.84 21.92 34.50
CA SER A 575 4.72 22.62 33.55
C SER A 575 5.64 21.68 32.77
N ASP A 576 6.00 20.52 33.31
CA ASP A 576 6.85 19.56 32.62
C ASP A 576 6.09 18.81 31.54
N ALA A 577 4.90 18.32 31.89
CA ALA A 577 3.98 17.71 30.94
C ALA A 577 3.66 18.67 29.78
N ALA A 578 3.31 19.93 30.09
CA ALA A 578 3.04 20.93 29.06
C ALA A 578 4.23 21.16 28.12
N ARG A 579 5.47 21.24 28.64
CA ARG A 579 6.68 21.35 27.80
C ARG A 579 6.88 20.13 26.91
N ARG A 580 6.70 18.92 27.45
CA ARG A 580 6.88 17.67 26.71
C ARG A 580 5.85 17.52 25.59
N ILE A 581 4.58 17.83 25.87
CA ILE A 581 3.51 17.82 24.87
C ILE A 581 3.80 18.86 23.79
N PHE A 582 4.16 20.10 24.16
CA PHE A 582 4.52 21.14 23.20
C PHE A 582 5.69 20.71 22.30
N ALA A 583 6.76 20.16 22.89
CA ALA A 583 7.93 19.70 22.15
C ALA A 583 7.59 18.55 21.19
N ALA A 584 6.78 17.58 21.63
CA ALA A 584 6.32 16.48 20.78
C ALA A 584 5.49 16.98 19.58
N SER A 585 4.54 17.89 19.83
CA SER A 585 3.74 18.52 18.78
C SER A 585 4.59 19.36 17.82
N TRP A 586 5.56 20.11 18.34
CA TRP A 586 6.47 20.95 17.54
C TRP A 586 7.33 20.12 16.58
N GLN A 587 7.89 19.00 17.03
CA GLN A 587 8.69 18.09 16.19
C GLN A 587 7.87 17.43 15.07
N ARG A 588 6.55 17.34 15.26
CA ARG A 588 5.60 16.83 14.27
C ARG A 588 5.01 17.95 13.40
N ALA A 589 5.39 19.21 13.63
CA ALA A 589 4.75 20.39 13.05
C ALA A 589 3.21 20.40 13.23
N ASP A 590 2.71 19.85 14.34
CA ASP A 590 1.31 19.99 14.75
C ASP A 590 1.13 21.28 15.55
N PHE A 591 1.11 22.39 14.82
CA PHE A 591 1.07 23.72 15.42
C PHE A 591 -0.26 24.02 16.13
N ALA A 592 -1.36 23.40 15.68
CA ALA A 592 -2.65 23.51 16.37
C ALA A 592 -2.59 22.86 17.76
N ALA A 593 -1.93 21.70 17.91
CA ALA A 593 -1.68 21.11 19.22
C ALA A 593 -0.74 21.98 20.08
N CYS A 594 0.30 22.59 19.50
CA CYS A 594 1.14 23.55 20.21
C CYS A 594 0.34 24.73 20.76
N GLU A 595 -0.56 25.32 19.96
CA GLU A 595 -1.43 26.43 20.37
C GLU A 595 -2.37 26.01 21.51
N ARG A 596 -3.00 24.83 21.42
CA ARG A 596 -3.83 24.27 22.51
C ARG A 596 -3.07 24.09 23.82
N VAL A 597 -1.79 23.69 23.76
CA VAL A 597 -0.95 23.59 24.97
C VAL A 597 -0.72 24.96 25.62
N LEU A 598 -0.54 26.02 24.82
CA LEU A 598 -0.38 27.38 25.35
C LEU A 598 -1.67 27.91 26.00
N GLU A 599 -2.85 27.49 25.50
CA GLU A 599 -4.15 27.88 26.04
C GLU A 599 -4.52 27.14 27.33
N ARG A 600 -4.16 25.86 27.43
CA ARG A 600 -4.63 24.95 28.48
C ARG A 600 -3.59 24.67 29.55
N GLY A 601 -2.31 24.76 29.21
CA GLY A 601 -1.18 24.49 30.10
C GLY A 601 -0.95 25.60 31.13
N PRO A 602 -0.14 25.34 32.17
CA PRO A 602 0.22 26.36 33.15
C PRO A 602 0.92 27.56 32.50
N VAL A 603 0.56 28.77 32.92
CA VAL A 603 1.17 30.02 32.42
C VAL A 603 2.68 29.98 32.63
N GLY A 604 3.44 30.24 31.56
CA GLY A 604 4.90 30.22 31.59
C GLY A 604 5.53 28.83 31.57
N ALA A 605 4.76 27.76 31.37
CA ALA A 605 5.31 26.41 31.21
C ALA A 605 6.18 26.30 29.95
N VAL A 606 5.72 26.84 28.83
CA VAL A 606 6.46 26.91 27.56
C VAL A 606 7.27 28.22 27.52
N GLU A 607 8.54 28.12 27.16
CA GLU A 607 9.45 29.28 27.13
C GLU A 607 9.01 30.31 26.09
N ARG A 608 9.22 31.60 26.39
CA ARG A 608 8.85 32.70 25.50
C ARG A 608 9.47 32.56 24.10
N GLN A 609 10.70 32.06 24.03
CA GLN A 609 11.38 31.83 22.75
C GLN A 609 10.61 30.83 21.86
N ASP A 610 10.05 29.77 22.42
CA ASP A 610 9.29 28.78 21.65
C ASP A 610 7.91 29.30 21.24
N VAL A 611 7.28 30.13 22.08
CA VAL A 611 6.06 30.86 21.71
C VAL A 611 6.32 31.81 20.53
N ASP A 612 7.43 32.55 20.59
CA ASP A 612 7.82 33.49 19.53
C ASP A 612 8.17 32.73 18.23
N ARG A 613 8.81 31.56 18.32
CA ARG A 613 9.06 30.66 17.17
C ARG A 613 7.76 30.17 16.55
N LEU A 614 6.81 29.71 17.35
CA LEU A 614 5.52 29.22 16.87
C LEU A 614 4.75 30.30 16.11
N ARG A 615 4.69 31.50 16.68
CA ARG A 615 3.96 32.63 16.09
C ARG A 615 4.68 33.21 14.87
N GLY A 616 6.00 33.32 14.92
CA GLY A 616 6.83 33.89 13.86
C GLY A 616 7.29 32.90 12.78
N ARG A 617 6.81 31.65 12.79
CA ARG A 617 7.23 30.60 11.84
C ARG A 617 6.92 30.95 10.39
N CYS A 618 5.82 31.62 10.14
CA CYS A 618 5.37 32.02 8.81
C CYS A 618 5.00 33.50 8.85
N HIS A 619 5.57 34.29 7.96
CA HIS A 619 5.12 35.66 7.71
C HIS A 619 5.21 36.00 6.23
N VAL A 620 4.36 36.92 5.80
CA VAL A 620 4.45 37.56 4.48
C VAL A 620 5.04 38.95 4.67
N GLY A 621 6.20 39.20 4.07
CA GLY A 621 6.87 40.50 4.12
C GLY A 621 6.18 41.55 3.24
N ASP A 622 6.56 42.82 3.44
CA ASP A 622 6.07 43.96 2.65
C ASP A 622 6.40 43.85 1.14
N ASP A 623 7.42 43.05 0.80
CA ASP A 623 7.82 42.71 -0.56
C ASP A 623 6.92 41.65 -1.22
N GLY A 624 5.87 41.20 -0.52
CA GLY A 624 4.93 40.18 -0.99
C GLY A 624 5.52 38.77 -1.01
N ARG A 625 6.62 38.53 -0.30
CA ARG A 625 7.25 37.20 -0.18
C ARG A 625 6.87 36.51 1.11
N ILE A 626 6.63 35.22 1.04
CA ILE A 626 6.50 34.38 2.21
C ILE A 626 7.89 34.01 2.73
N VAL A 627 8.09 34.07 4.04
CA VAL A 627 9.26 33.51 4.73
C VAL A 627 8.80 32.51 5.77
N TYR A 628 9.18 31.25 5.57
CA TYR A 628 8.85 30.13 6.43
C TYR A 628 10.09 29.64 7.20
N ARG A 629 9.93 29.38 8.50
CA ARG A 629 11.00 28.98 9.42
C ARG A 629 10.62 27.74 10.20
N LEU A 630 11.28 26.64 9.87
CA LEU A 630 11.18 25.38 10.60
C LEU A 630 12.49 24.61 10.46
N ALA A 631 13.25 24.51 11.55
CA ALA A 631 14.62 23.98 11.55
C ALA A 631 14.73 22.55 10.99
N HIS A 632 13.71 21.73 11.23
CA HIS A 632 13.64 20.33 10.83
C HIS A 632 12.79 20.10 9.57
N ALA A 633 12.51 21.14 8.77
CA ALA A 633 11.94 20.98 7.42
C ALA A 633 13.05 20.82 6.38
N GLU A 634 12.86 19.88 5.44
CA GLU A 634 13.75 19.68 4.29
C GLU A 634 13.18 20.29 3.00
N ARG A 635 11.85 20.30 2.87
CA ARG A 635 11.14 20.90 1.75
C ARG A 635 9.86 21.58 2.23
N VAL A 636 9.58 22.75 1.67
CA VAL A 636 8.32 23.49 1.86
C VAL A 636 7.75 23.85 0.51
N GLU A 637 6.51 23.45 0.26
CA GLU A 637 5.81 23.64 -0.99
C GLU A 637 4.57 24.50 -0.77
N LEU A 638 4.41 25.54 -1.58
CA LEU A 638 3.18 26.32 -1.65
C LEU A 638 2.22 25.63 -2.63
N VAL A 639 1.11 25.13 -2.11
CA VAL A 639 0.04 24.48 -2.89
C VAL A 639 -1.08 25.47 -3.09
N VAL A 640 -1.29 25.90 -4.33
CA VAL A 640 -2.34 26.84 -4.70
C VAL A 640 -3.42 26.08 -5.47
N PRO A 641 -4.69 26.12 -5.03
CA PRO A 641 -5.76 25.45 -5.75
C PRO A 641 -5.97 26.10 -7.12
N SER A 642 -6.32 25.27 -8.10
CA SER A 642 -6.68 25.69 -9.46
C SER A 642 -8.19 25.59 -9.65
N GLU A 643 -8.72 26.30 -10.65
CA GLU A 643 -10.09 26.08 -11.09
C GLU A 643 -10.22 24.71 -11.80
N PRO A 644 -11.37 24.02 -11.67
CA PRO A 644 -11.63 22.79 -12.41
C PRO A 644 -11.55 22.98 -13.93
N GLY A 645 -10.83 22.09 -14.60
CA GLY A 645 -10.79 22.01 -16.05
C GLY A 645 -12.10 21.50 -16.66
N ALA A 646 -12.14 21.40 -17.99
CA ALA A 646 -13.32 20.93 -18.73
C ALA A 646 -13.73 19.47 -18.42
N ASP A 647 -12.81 18.67 -17.88
CA ASP A 647 -13.02 17.30 -17.40
C ASP A 647 -13.49 17.25 -15.93
N GLY A 648 -13.67 18.41 -15.29
CA GLY A 648 -14.05 18.55 -13.88
C GLY A 648 -12.92 18.30 -12.89
N ARG A 649 -11.69 18.02 -13.35
CA ARG A 649 -10.52 17.85 -12.49
C ARG A 649 -9.76 19.15 -12.34
N ALA A 650 -9.33 19.47 -11.12
CA ALA A 650 -8.42 20.56 -10.84
C ALA A 650 -7.12 19.99 -10.28
N LEU A 651 -6.01 20.17 -11.00
CA LEU A 651 -4.68 19.88 -10.46
C LEU A 651 -4.14 21.15 -9.81
N PRO A 652 -3.63 21.10 -8.58
CA PRO A 652 -3.14 22.28 -7.91
C PRO A 652 -1.84 22.72 -8.57
N ARG A 653 -1.53 24.02 -8.46
CA ARG A 653 -0.18 24.49 -8.75
C ARG A 653 0.67 24.30 -7.50
N VAL A 654 1.69 23.46 -7.60
CA VAL A 654 2.68 23.23 -6.54
C VAL A 654 3.92 24.06 -6.86
N GLN A 655 4.34 24.90 -5.91
CA GLN A 655 5.54 25.72 -6.02
C GLN A 655 6.49 25.43 -4.86
N LEU A 656 7.67 24.92 -5.17
CA LEU A 656 8.74 24.77 -4.20
C LEU A 656 9.23 26.14 -3.71
N LEU A 657 9.30 26.31 -2.39
CA LEU A 657 9.97 27.47 -1.79
C LEU A 657 11.49 27.26 -1.79
N GLU A 658 12.23 28.32 -2.06
CA GLU A 658 13.69 28.31 -2.07
C GLU A 658 14.24 28.23 -0.65
N ARG A 659 15.07 27.22 -0.38
CA ARG A 659 15.79 27.09 0.89
C ARG A 659 16.97 28.07 0.93
N THR A 660 16.84 29.20 1.62
CA THR A 660 17.87 30.25 1.69
C THR A 660 18.84 30.09 2.86
N ALA A 661 18.46 29.31 3.88
CA ALA A 661 19.31 28.95 5.01
C ALA A 661 18.79 27.64 5.64
N PRO A 662 19.55 26.98 6.55
CA PRO A 662 19.03 25.82 7.29
C PRO A 662 17.68 26.12 7.96
N GLY A 663 16.63 25.42 7.53
CA GLY A 663 15.28 25.59 8.03
C GLY A 663 14.59 26.91 7.65
N VAL A 664 15.10 27.67 6.69
CA VAL A 664 14.49 28.92 6.20
C VAL A 664 14.16 28.81 4.72
N PHE A 665 12.90 29.05 4.38
CA PHE A 665 12.35 28.91 3.04
C PHE A 665 11.67 30.20 2.60
N THR A 666 11.85 30.61 1.35
CA THR A 666 11.26 31.84 0.81
C THR A 666 10.64 31.63 -0.56
N GLY A 667 9.60 32.37 -0.87
CA GLY A 667 9.01 32.39 -2.21
C GLY A 667 7.94 33.47 -2.35
N PRO A 668 7.26 33.53 -3.49
CA PRO A 668 6.13 34.45 -3.65
C PRO A 668 5.00 34.07 -2.70
N ALA A 669 4.41 35.05 -2.03
CA ALA A 669 3.19 34.81 -1.26
C ALA A 669 1.99 34.63 -2.22
N PRO A 670 1.05 33.74 -1.90
CA PRO A 670 -0.23 33.72 -2.61
C PRO A 670 -1.02 35.00 -2.30
N GLY A 671 -1.97 35.38 -3.17
CA GLY A 671 -2.90 36.45 -2.83
C GLY A 671 -3.80 36.04 -1.64
N ARG A 672 -4.23 37.00 -0.80
CA ARG A 672 -5.06 36.74 0.40
C ARG A 672 -6.38 35.99 0.14
N ALA A 673 -6.87 36.00 -1.10
CA ALA A 673 -8.10 35.30 -1.50
C ALA A 673 -7.86 33.85 -1.97
N ALA A 674 -6.62 33.41 -2.12
CA ALA A 674 -6.30 32.04 -2.50
C ALA A 674 -6.38 31.14 -1.27
N ASP A 675 -7.16 30.05 -1.33
CA ASP A 675 -7.18 28.99 -0.31
C ASP A 675 -5.91 28.12 -0.40
N ALA A 676 -4.75 28.79 -0.39
CA ALA A 676 -3.44 28.16 -0.48
C ALA A 676 -3.05 27.52 0.85
N ARG A 677 -2.21 26.49 0.77
CA ARG A 677 -1.63 25.80 1.93
C ARG A 677 -0.15 25.56 1.73
N LEU A 678 0.57 25.39 2.83
CA LEU A 678 1.96 24.95 2.82
C LEU A 678 1.99 23.46 3.09
N LEU A 679 2.71 22.72 2.24
CA LEU A 679 3.03 21.32 2.48
C LEU A 679 4.48 21.22 2.93
N LEU A 680 4.68 20.62 4.09
CA LEU A 680 5.98 20.49 4.74
C LEU A 680 6.45 19.04 4.62
N THR A 681 7.67 18.83 4.12
CA THR A 681 8.38 17.55 4.26
C THR A 681 9.46 17.74 5.33
N LEU A 682 9.32 17.02 6.45
CA LEU A 682 10.23 17.10 7.58
C LEU A 682 11.42 16.15 7.43
N SER A 683 12.49 16.39 8.19
CA SER A 683 13.68 15.55 8.20
C SER A 683 13.39 14.10 8.65
N SER A 684 12.32 13.89 9.41
CA SER A 684 11.81 12.57 9.79
C SER A 684 11.12 11.80 8.66
N GLY A 685 10.93 12.42 7.48
CA GLY A 685 10.13 11.87 6.39
C GLY A 685 8.63 12.13 6.52
N ARG A 686 8.18 12.74 7.62
CA ARG A 686 6.79 13.17 7.80
C ARG A 686 6.41 14.25 6.80
N VAL A 687 5.24 14.10 6.19
CA VAL A 687 4.60 15.12 5.37
C VAL A 687 3.35 15.64 6.08
N THR A 688 3.22 16.96 6.23
CA THR A 688 2.09 17.60 6.93
C THR A 688 1.76 18.97 6.37
N TRP A 689 0.54 19.45 6.63
CA TRP A 689 0.06 20.75 6.18
C TRP A 689 0.29 21.85 7.22
N ASP A 690 0.47 23.09 6.76
CA ASP A 690 0.42 24.32 7.54
C ASP A 690 -0.28 25.43 6.74
N GLU A 691 -0.66 26.50 7.43
CA GLU A 691 -1.39 27.63 6.86
C GLU A 691 -0.45 28.74 6.37
N VAL A 692 -0.88 29.45 5.33
CA VAL A 692 -0.24 30.72 4.94
C VAL A 692 -0.79 31.82 5.83
N ARG A 693 0.06 32.39 6.68
CA ARG A 693 -0.31 33.49 7.58
C ARG A 693 -0.06 34.85 6.92
N HIS A 694 -1.15 35.60 6.70
CA HIS A 694 -1.13 36.99 6.26
C HIS A 694 -1.46 37.87 7.47
N ASP A 695 -0.46 38.28 8.23
CA ASP A 695 -0.64 39.22 9.34
C ASP A 695 -1.17 40.58 8.87
#